data_AF-A0A8X8WIT5-F1
#
_entry.id   AF-A0A8X8WIT5-F1
#
_cell.length_a   1.000
_cell.length_b   1.000
_cell.length_c   1.000
_cell.angle_alpha   90.00
_cell.angle_beta   90.00
_cell.angle_gamma   90.00
#
_symmetry.space_group_name_H-M   'P 1'
#
loop_
_entity.id
_entity.type
_entity.pdbx_description
1 polymer ?
#
loop_
_entity_poly.entity_id
_entity_poly.type
_entity_poly.pdbx_seq_one_letter_code
_entity_poly.pdbx_strand_id
1 'polypeptide(L)'
;MSVGPTASTVLIRRRGEFINEAMTDYKQEQDKEIEALEAILMDEFKEIHSSESGLNTSNRCFEITICPQDDEVDDSNIPSVRLALIFSHTENYPDEPPLLNLKSLKGIHTSDLRALKEKLEQEAAENLGMAMVYTLVTSAQEWLSERFAQDAGDDDDEEDEAAKDEVFFFPELNVLLYHMENLLLLTHFWHGGKWGTNPQGWSRLMPDSALSAPKEKRLSGRQWFESGRASAHIKRSTRYNTEGLSLGKTAIILVSNQIPTRLEIFWSPSEIPKSFLNFAKKDEVFDWMVGIRREIHENPELGYEEFETSKLVRRELDKMGIPYKYPFAITGVVGYIGTGEPPFEMVEWDHKSKNHGKMHACGHDAHVAMLLGAAKILQQHTHLLKVYFFSMIFTRSEKKEERQAVIAFGSWKNSETGIEMGTVVLVFQPAEEGGGGAKKMIEDGALENVEAIFGIHSSTLLPPGEVSTRPGPLLAGSGFFEAVISGRGGHAAIPQHSIDPILAASNVIISLQHLVSREADPLDSQVVTVGKFQGGDAFNVIPDSVTIGGTFRAFSSESLLHLKQRIEQVILGQAAVLRCNATVNFEAENKIFFPPTVNNNGLHELFTTVVGEMLGAAGVKEMQPLMGSEDFSFYQEIIPGYFFFVGMKDETLEQPTFHHSPHFTINEGGLAVGAALHASLVVRYISDSRMGAPVIDHHRHDEL
;
A
#
# COMPACT_ATOMS: atom_id res chain seq x y z
N MET A 1 0.19 2.22 22.94
CA MET A 1 -0.14 2.18 24.40
C MET A 1 1.17 2.28 25.18
N SER A 2 1.27 3.12 26.22
CA SER A 2 2.47 3.21 27.06
C SER A 2 2.19 2.74 28.48
N VAL A 3 2.90 1.73 28.98
CA VAL A 3 2.77 1.24 30.37
C VAL A 3 4.07 1.50 31.12
N GLY A 4 3.98 2.31 32.17
CA GLY A 4 5.10 2.62 33.07
C GLY A 4 5.41 1.50 34.07
N PRO A 5 6.56 1.57 34.77
CA PRO A 5 7.21 0.37 35.32
C PRO A 5 6.85 0.05 36.78
N THR A 6 6.96 -1.23 37.14
CA THR A 6 7.12 -1.69 38.54
C THR A 6 8.28 -2.66 38.67
N ALA A 7 9.03 -2.54 39.77
CA ALA A 7 10.34 -3.18 39.93
C ALA A 7 10.32 -4.52 40.69
N SER A 8 11.18 -5.42 40.20
CA SER A 8 11.89 -6.56 40.83
C SER A 8 11.54 -7.04 42.25
N THR A 9 11.44 -8.37 42.43
CA THR A 9 12.19 -9.18 43.45
C THR A 9 12.15 -10.69 43.12
N VAL A 10 13.18 -11.43 43.55
CA VAL A 10 13.56 -12.80 43.16
C VAL A 10 13.06 -13.89 44.14
N LEU A 11 12.76 -15.10 43.64
CA LEU A 11 12.83 -16.36 44.41
C LEU A 11 13.38 -17.54 43.58
N ILE A 12 14.11 -18.46 44.21
CA ILE A 12 14.83 -19.58 43.58
C ILE A 12 14.36 -20.92 44.16
N ARG A 13 13.97 -21.91 43.34
CA ARG A 13 14.38 -23.35 43.54
C ARG A 13 13.99 -24.36 42.44
N ARG A 14 15.04 -25.06 41.97
CA ARG A 14 15.18 -26.49 41.61
C ARG A 14 14.21 -27.19 40.63
N ARG A 15 14.84 -27.82 39.63
CA ARG A 15 14.35 -28.96 38.83
C ARG A 15 13.79 -30.10 39.69
N GLY A 16 12.72 -30.72 39.18
CA GLY A 16 12.26 -32.08 39.48
C GLY A 16 11.38 -32.52 38.31
N GLU A 17 11.61 -33.72 37.77
CA GLU A 17 10.94 -34.21 36.57
C GLU A 17 9.47 -34.54 36.86
N PHE A 18 8.57 -34.16 35.94
CA PHE A 18 7.35 -34.93 35.66
C PHE A 18 7.09 -34.90 34.16
N ILE A 19 7.19 -36.08 33.55
CA ILE A 19 6.63 -36.35 32.23
C ILE A 19 5.12 -36.49 32.45
N ASN A 20 4.34 -35.74 31.69
CA ASN A 20 2.94 -36.07 31.41
C ASN A 20 2.61 -35.47 30.05
N GLU A 21 2.36 -36.33 29.06
CA GLU A 21 1.68 -35.93 27.84
C GLU A 21 0.28 -35.46 28.25
N ALA A 22 -0.04 -34.19 27.96
CA ALA A 22 -1.40 -33.71 28.08
C ALA A 22 -2.18 -34.25 26.89
N MET A 23 -3.01 -35.28 27.10
CA MET A 23 -4.07 -35.60 26.16
C MET A 23 -5.02 -34.40 26.12
N THR A 24 -5.03 -33.66 25.02
CA THR A 24 -5.97 -32.59 24.75
C THR A 24 -7.39 -33.17 24.67
N ASP A 25 -8.33 -32.65 25.45
CA ASP A 25 -9.74 -33.06 25.39
C ASP A 25 -10.45 -32.30 24.25
N TYR A 26 -10.12 -32.68 23.00
CA TYR A 26 -10.64 -32.06 21.78
C TYR A 26 -12.16 -31.99 21.72
N LYS A 27 -12.86 -32.81 22.52
CA LYS A 27 -14.32 -32.81 22.62
C LYS A 27 -14.89 -31.42 22.95
N GLN A 28 -14.23 -30.63 23.79
CA GLN A 28 -14.67 -29.28 24.13
C GLN A 28 -14.48 -28.25 23.00
N GLU A 29 -13.62 -28.55 22.04
CA GLU A 29 -13.39 -27.71 20.86
C GLU A 29 -14.35 -28.13 19.74
N GLN A 30 -14.53 -29.45 19.55
CA GLN A 30 -15.55 -30.03 18.69
C GLN A 30 -16.96 -29.55 19.06
N ASP A 31 -17.36 -29.60 20.34
CA ASP A 31 -18.69 -29.14 20.77
C ASP A 31 -18.89 -27.62 20.53
N LYS A 32 -17.83 -26.80 20.60
CA LYS A 32 -17.89 -25.35 20.27
C LYS A 32 -18.00 -25.09 18.77
N GLU A 33 -17.33 -25.87 17.93
CA GLU A 33 -17.48 -25.74 16.47
C GLU A 33 -18.90 -26.13 16.04
N ILE A 34 -19.51 -27.14 16.65
CA ILE A 34 -20.93 -27.47 16.42
C ILE A 34 -21.85 -26.32 16.86
N GLU A 35 -21.64 -25.72 18.05
CA GLU A 35 -22.42 -24.55 18.51
C GLU A 35 -22.27 -23.35 17.56
N ALA A 36 -21.06 -23.12 17.03
CA ALA A 36 -20.82 -22.06 16.04
C ALA A 36 -21.50 -22.34 14.70
N LEU A 37 -21.41 -23.56 14.17
CA LEU A 37 -22.05 -23.96 12.91
C LEU A 37 -23.59 -23.89 13.00
N GLU A 38 -24.17 -24.33 14.11
CA GLU A 38 -25.61 -24.24 14.37
C GLU A 38 -26.08 -22.77 14.44
N ALA A 39 -25.26 -21.88 15.01
CA ALA A 39 -25.55 -20.44 15.05
C ALA A 39 -25.37 -19.72 13.71
N ILE A 40 -24.45 -20.16 12.84
CA ILE A 40 -24.16 -19.54 11.55
C ILE A 40 -25.12 -20.03 10.45
N LEU A 41 -25.37 -21.34 10.38
CA LEU A 41 -26.08 -21.99 9.26
C LEU A 41 -27.56 -22.25 9.58
N MET A 42 -27.98 -22.11 10.84
CA MET A 42 -29.38 -22.20 11.28
C MET A 42 -30.14 -23.40 10.68
N ASP A 43 -31.15 -23.15 9.84
CA ASP A 43 -32.04 -24.19 9.26
C ASP A 43 -31.32 -25.11 8.24
N GLU A 44 -30.11 -24.76 7.79
CA GLU A 44 -29.32 -25.58 6.86
C GLU A 44 -28.46 -26.64 7.54
N PHE A 45 -28.28 -26.56 8.87
CA PHE A 45 -27.49 -27.47 9.70
C PHE A 45 -28.37 -28.40 10.54
N LYS A 46 -28.07 -29.71 10.55
CA LYS A 46 -28.77 -30.67 11.44
C LYS A 46 -27.91 -31.87 11.83
N GLU A 47 -28.14 -32.39 13.04
CA GLU A 47 -27.61 -33.70 13.46
C GLU A 47 -28.43 -34.84 12.86
N ILE A 48 -27.76 -35.85 12.30
CA ILE A 48 -28.35 -37.01 11.63
C ILE A 48 -27.91 -38.31 12.28
N HIS A 49 -28.74 -39.36 12.15
CA HIS A 49 -28.38 -40.67 12.70
C HIS A 49 -27.23 -41.30 11.89
N SER A 50 -26.30 -41.99 12.56
CA SER A 50 -25.10 -42.54 11.91
C SER A 50 -25.42 -43.48 10.73
N SER A 51 -26.51 -44.24 10.80
CA SER A 51 -27.02 -45.08 9.71
C SER A 51 -27.43 -44.32 8.44
N GLU A 52 -27.72 -43.02 8.54
CA GLU A 52 -28.12 -42.17 7.43
C GLU A 52 -26.94 -41.37 6.85
N SER A 53 -25.84 -41.24 7.61
CA SER A 53 -24.66 -40.48 7.21
C SER A 53 -23.90 -41.06 6.02
N GLY A 54 -23.87 -42.39 5.87
CA GLY A 54 -22.97 -43.08 4.96
C GLY A 54 -21.50 -43.09 5.41
N LEU A 55 -21.20 -42.60 6.62
CA LEU A 55 -19.90 -42.66 7.27
C LEU A 55 -19.79 -43.93 8.12
N ASN A 56 -18.62 -44.57 8.12
CA ASN A 56 -18.36 -45.74 8.95
C ASN A 56 -17.90 -45.32 10.36
N THR A 57 -18.80 -44.73 11.14
CA THR A 57 -18.51 -44.16 12.47
C THR A 57 -19.65 -44.38 13.47
N SER A 58 -19.30 -44.41 14.76
CA SER A 58 -20.24 -44.36 15.88
C SER A 58 -20.37 -42.96 16.49
N ASN A 59 -19.62 -41.97 15.98
CA ASN A 59 -19.64 -40.60 16.48
C ASN A 59 -20.88 -39.84 15.97
N ARG A 60 -21.11 -38.63 16.51
CA ARG A 60 -22.16 -37.72 16.05
C ARG A 60 -21.92 -37.38 14.58
N CYS A 61 -22.97 -37.42 13.77
CA CYS A 61 -22.91 -37.11 12.34
C CYS A 61 -23.81 -35.91 12.06
N PHE A 62 -23.36 -35.00 11.21
CA PHE A 62 -24.08 -33.77 10.88
C PHE A 62 -24.24 -33.66 9.37
N GLU A 63 -25.33 -33.05 8.92
CA GLU A 63 -25.62 -32.77 7.51
C GLU A 63 -25.84 -31.26 7.34
N ILE A 64 -25.11 -30.66 6.40
CA ILE A 64 -25.20 -29.27 6.00
C ILE A 64 -25.75 -29.21 4.57
N THR A 65 -26.82 -28.44 4.37
CA THR A 65 -27.38 -28.18 3.03
C THR A 65 -26.66 -26.99 2.42
N ILE A 66 -26.19 -27.10 1.16
CA ILE A 66 -25.44 -26.04 0.48
C ILE A 66 -26.06 -25.74 -0.88
N CYS A 67 -26.23 -24.44 -1.18
CA CYS A 67 -26.77 -23.89 -2.43
C CYS A 67 -25.74 -22.94 -3.11
N PRO A 68 -25.76 -22.78 -4.44
CA PRO A 68 -24.78 -21.96 -5.19
C PRO A 68 -25.07 -20.44 -5.23
N GLN A 69 -26.03 -19.94 -4.45
CA GLN A 69 -26.36 -18.52 -4.35
C GLN A 69 -26.79 -18.21 -2.92
N ASP A 70 -26.13 -17.24 -2.29
CA ASP A 70 -26.71 -16.49 -1.18
C ASP A 70 -27.65 -15.44 -1.79
N ASP A 71 -28.93 -15.45 -1.43
CA ASP A 71 -29.68 -14.22 -1.15
C ASP A 71 -31.11 -14.47 -0.65
N GLU A 72 -31.60 -13.49 0.11
CA GLU A 72 -32.95 -13.45 0.65
C GLU A 72 -34.02 -13.20 -0.44
N VAL A 73 -35.03 -14.08 -0.49
CA VAL A 73 -36.39 -13.83 -1.02
C VAL A 73 -36.54 -13.52 -2.53
N ASP A 74 -36.72 -14.58 -3.32
CA ASP A 74 -37.85 -14.67 -4.28
C ASP A 74 -38.43 -16.10 -4.24
N ASP A 75 -39.71 -16.24 -3.86
CA ASP A 75 -40.42 -17.51 -3.63
C ASP A 75 -40.80 -18.22 -4.95
N SER A 76 -40.05 -17.97 -6.02
CA SER A 76 -40.29 -18.47 -7.38
C SER A 76 -39.07 -19.14 -8.02
N ASN A 77 -37.85 -18.97 -7.50
CA ASN A 77 -36.63 -19.56 -8.05
C ASN A 77 -36.03 -20.63 -7.12
N ILE A 78 -36.44 -21.89 -7.29
CA ILE A 78 -35.83 -23.01 -6.55
C ILE A 78 -34.44 -23.28 -7.14
N PRO A 79 -33.32 -23.10 -6.40
CA PRO A 79 -31.98 -23.23 -6.94
C PRO A 79 -31.80 -24.55 -7.69
N SER A 80 -31.21 -24.49 -8.88
CA SER A 80 -31.07 -25.62 -9.82
C SER A 80 -30.38 -26.82 -9.18
N VAL A 81 -29.45 -26.55 -8.27
CA VAL A 81 -28.55 -27.51 -7.62
C VAL A 81 -28.61 -27.37 -6.09
N ARG A 82 -28.57 -28.51 -5.37
CA ARG A 82 -28.44 -28.57 -3.90
C ARG A 82 -27.56 -29.75 -3.49
N LEU A 83 -26.62 -29.49 -2.59
CA LEU A 83 -25.70 -30.47 -2.01
C LEU A 83 -26.05 -30.72 -0.54
N ALA A 84 -25.90 -31.96 -0.08
CA ALA A 84 -25.75 -32.28 1.35
C ALA A 84 -24.30 -32.67 1.61
N LEU A 85 -23.60 -31.83 2.39
CA LEU A 85 -22.28 -32.12 2.95
C LEU A 85 -22.49 -32.79 4.31
N ILE A 86 -21.97 -34.01 4.46
CA ILE A 86 -22.11 -34.80 5.68
C ILE A 86 -20.74 -35.00 6.31
N PHE A 87 -20.62 -34.70 7.59
CA PHE A 87 -19.36 -34.86 8.31
C PHE A 87 -19.54 -35.50 9.70
N SER A 88 -18.43 -36.01 10.23
CA SER A 88 -18.30 -36.46 11.63
C SER A 88 -16.87 -36.24 12.10
N HIS A 89 -16.68 -35.66 13.29
CA HIS A 89 -15.36 -35.49 13.88
C HIS A 89 -14.72 -36.84 14.24
N THR A 90 -13.42 -36.97 13.97
CA THR A 90 -12.56 -38.06 14.47
C THR A 90 -12.18 -37.81 15.92
N GLU A 91 -11.61 -38.81 16.61
CA GLU A 91 -11.19 -38.64 18.01
C GLU A 91 -10.06 -37.61 18.19
N ASN A 92 -9.25 -37.40 17.14
CA ASN A 92 -8.11 -36.48 17.14
C ASN A 92 -8.37 -35.17 16.36
N TYR A 93 -9.57 -34.95 15.85
CA TYR A 93 -9.93 -33.70 15.17
C TYR A 93 -9.75 -32.50 16.12
N PRO A 94 -9.04 -31.42 15.73
CA PRO A 94 -8.69 -31.03 14.36
C PRO A 94 -7.32 -31.50 13.82
N ASP A 95 -6.52 -32.26 14.58
CA ASP A 95 -5.21 -32.78 14.13
C ASP A 95 -5.34 -33.96 13.14
N GLU A 96 -6.55 -34.52 13.00
CA GLU A 96 -6.94 -35.52 12.00
C GLU A 96 -8.20 -35.01 11.26
N PRO A 97 -8.29 -35.14 9.92
CA PRO A 97 -9.40 -34.55 9.16
C PRO A 97 -10.74 -35.20 9.52
N PRO A 98 -11.86 -34.49 9.36
CA PRO A 98 -13.18 -35.03 9.63
C PRO A 98 -13.54 -36.10 8.60
N LEU A 99 -14.39 -37.06 8.98
CA LEU A 99 -14.91 -38.05 8.04
C LEU A 99 -15.96 -37.38 7.14
N LEU A 100 -15.72 -37.29 5.83
CA LEU A 100 -16.57 -36.58 4.88
C LEU A 100 -17.36 -37.51 3.94
N ASN A 101 -18.61 -37.15 3.66
CA ASN A 101 -19.44 -37.74 2.62
C ASN A 101 -20.33 -36.68 1.95
N LEU A 102 -20.61 -36.85 0.66
CA LEU A 102 -21.41 -35.90 -0.13
C LEU A 102 -22.62 -36.61 -0.77
N LYS A 103 -23.79 -35.98 -0.73
CA LYS A 103 -24.98 -36.45 -1.44
C LYS A 103 -25.57 -35.33 -2.29
N SER A 104 -25.92 -35.62 -3.54
CA SER A 104 -26.75 -34.74 -4.36
C SER A 104 -28.19 -34.77 -3.82
N LEU A 105 -28.68 -33.63 -3.34
CA LEU A 105 -30.11 -33.45 -3.05
C LEU A 105 -30.87 -33.05 -4.32
N LYS A 106 -30.23 -32.26 -5.20
CA LYS A 106 -30.75 -31.84 -6.51
C LYS A 106 -29.59 -31.52 -7.46
N GLY A 107 -29.69 -31.93 -8.72
CA GLY A 107 -28.90 -31.38 -9.83
C GLY A 107 -27.43 -31.82 -9.98
N ILE A 108 -26.77 -32.41 -8.98
CA ILE A 108 -25.33 -32.78 -9.09
C ILE A 108 -25.14 -34.19 -9.64
N HIS A 109 -24.30 -34.34 -10.68
CA HIS A 109 -23.94 -35.63 -11.26
C HIS A 109 -22.91 -36.40 -10.41
N THR A 110 -22.87 -37.73 -10.52
CA THR A 110 -22.02 -38.59 -9.68
C THR A 110 -20.51 -38.44 -9.94
N SER A 111 -20.11 -37.97 -11.12
CA SER A 111 -18.73 -37.55 -11.41
C SER A 111 -18.31 -36.33 -10.59
N ASP A 112 -19.26 -35.43 -10.39
CA ASP A 112 -19.02 -34.08 -9.90
C ASP A 112 -19.02 -34.08 -8.37
N LEU A 113 -19.90 -34.89 -7.76
CA LEU A 113 -19.78 -35.27 -6.35
C LEU A 113 -18.43 -35.90 -6.01
N ARG A 114 -17.83 -36.69 -6.91
CA ARG A 114 -16.52 -37.30 -6.67
C ARG A 114 -15.41 -36.25 -6.72
N ALA A 115 -15.40 -35.42 -7.77
CA ALA A 115 -14.41 -34.34 -7.92
C ALA A 115 -14.47 -33.34 -6.77
N LEU A 116 -15.68 -32.95 -6.33
CA LEU A 116 -15.85 -32.07 -5.17
C LEU A 116 -15.41 -32.77 -3.87
N LYS A 117 -15.72 -34.05 -3.69
CA LYS A 117 -15.26 -34.80 -2.51
C LYS A 117 -13.72 -34.86 -2.46
N GLU A 118 -13.06 -35.13 -3.58
CA GLU A 118 -11.59 -35.14 -3.67
C GLU A 118 -10.99 -33.76 -3.37
N LYS A 119 -11.59 -32.65 -3.83
CA LYS A 119 -11.20 -31.27 -3.46
C LYS A 119 -11.27 -31.06 -1.95
N LEU A 120 -12.41 -31.38 -1.33
CA LEU A 120 -12.65 -31.14 0.10
C LEU A 120 -11.79 -32.04 1.00
N GLU A 121 -11.49 -33.28 0.58
CA GLU A 121 -10.55 -34.16 1.31
C GLU A 121 -9.10 -33.65 1.22
N GLN A 122 -8.68 -33.06 0.09
CA GLN A 122 -7.38 -32.39 -0.03
C GLN A 122 -7.30 -31.14 0.85
N GLU A 123 -8.30 -30.26 0.75
CA GLU A 123 -8.37 -29.01 1.53
C GLU A 123 -8.43 -29.29 3.04
N ALA A 124 -9.08 -30.39 3.44
CA ALA A 124 -9.03 -30.86 4.82
C ALA A 124 -7.62 -31.30 5.25
N ALA A 125 -6.87 -31.97 4.39
CA ALA A 125 -5.48 -32.36 4.69
C ALA A 125 -4.50 -31.17 4.75
N GLU A 126 -4.82 -30.06 4.07
CA GLU A 126 -4.02 -28.83 4.06
C GLU A 126 -4.26 -27.92 5.28
N ASN A 127 -5.37 -28.10 6.00
CA ASN A 127 -5.81 -27.25 7.12
C ASN A 127 -5.83 -27.95 8.50
N LEU A 128 -5.03 -29.00 8.68
CA LEU A 128 -4.94 -29.74 9.96
C LEU A 128 -4.47 -28.86 11.12
N GLY A 129 -5.01 -29.12 12.32
CA GLY A 129 -4.75 -28.34 13.54
C GLY A 129 -5.64 -27.09 13.69
N MET A 130 -6.64 -26.90 12.84
CA MET A 130 -7.64 -25.83 12.93
C MET A 130 -9.06 -26.35 12.75
N ALA A 131 -10.03 -25.72 13.43
CA ALA A 131 -11.46 -25.90 13.14
C ALA A 131 -11.73 -25.43 11.70
N MET A 132 -12.36 -26.29 10.90
CA MET A 132 -12.28 -26.22 9.42
C MET A 132 -13.58 -26.56 8.70
N VAL A 133 -14.62 -27.01 9.41
CA VAL A 133 -15.85 -27.47 8.75
C VAL A 133 -16.52 -26.33 7.99
N TYR A 134 -16.51 -25.12 8.56
CA TYR A 134 -17.02 -23.91 7.87
C TYR A 134 -16.22 -23.56 6.61
N THR A 135 -14.90 -23.74 6.62
CA THR A 135 -14.03 -23.58 5.44
C THR A 135 -14.43 -24.56 4.33
N LEU A 136 -14.65 -25.84 4.67
CA LEU A 136 -15.10 -26.86 3.73
C LEU A 136 -16.50 -26.59 3.16
N VAL A 137 -17.41 -26.00 3.95
CA VAL A 137 -18.72 -25.53 3.48
C VAL A 137 -18.56 -24.40 2.47
N THR A 138 -17.73 -23.39 2.79
CA THR A 138 -17.46 -22.23 1.92
C THR A 138 -16.86 -22.68 0.58
N SER A 139 -15.83 -23.52 0.63
CA SER A 139 -15.18 -24.08 -0.57
C SER A 139 -16.11 -24.95 -1.43
N ALA A 140 -17.09 -25.62 -0.82
CA ALA A 140 -18.13 -26.34 -1.54
C ALA A 140 -19.14 -25.38 -2.19
N GLN A 141 -19.52 -24.30 -1.51
CA GLN A 141 -20.41 -23.26 -2.03
C GLN A 141 -19.78 -22.53 -3.22
N GLU A 142 -18.53 -22.10 -3.11
CA GLU A 142 -17.75 -21.50 -4.21
C GLU A 142 -17.69 -22.43 -5.43
N TRP A 143 -17.33 -23.70 -5.23
CA TRP A 143 -17.21 -24.68 -6.32
C TRP A 143 -18.54 -24.97 -7.02
N LEU A 144 -19.66 -24.99 -6.28
CA LEU A 144 -20.99 -25.11 -6.87
C LEU A 144 -21.37 -23.85 -7.65
N SER A 145 -20.98 -22.67 -7.15
CA SER A 145 -21.22 -21.39 -7.82
C SER A 145 -20.47 -21.30 -9.14
N GLU A 146 -19.16 -21.53 -9.14
CA GLU A 146 -18.32 -21.55 -10.35
C GLU A 146 -18.86 -22.48 -11.44
N ARG A 147 -19.44 -23.62 -11.05
CA ARG A 147 -19.79 -24.71 -11.95
C ARG A 147 -21.25 -24.72 -12.41
N PHE A 148 -22.16 -24.06 -11.70
CA PHE A 148 -23.60 -24.12 -11.97
C PHE A 148 -24.30 -22.74 -12.06
N ALA A 149 -23.59 -21.62 -11.93
CA ALA A 149 -24.18 -20.27 -12.01
C ALA A 149 -24.53 -19.78 -13.43
N GLN A 150 -24.40 -20.60 -14.49
CA GLN A 150 -24.63 -20.17 -15.88
C GLN A 150 -26.04 -20.46 -16.46
N ASP A 151 -26.90 -21.23 -15.78
CA ASP A 151 -28.22 -21.64 -16.30
C ASP A 151 -29.38 -20.66 -16.02
N ALA A 152 -29.07 -19.36 -15.86
CA ALA A 152 -30.06 -18.32 -15.51
C ALA A 152 -30.09 -17.15 -16.53
N GLY A 153 -30.26 -17.47 -17.82
CA GLY A 153 -30.73 -16.50 -18.83
C GLY A 153 -30.10 -16.61 -20.21
N ASP A 154 -30.75 -17.36 -21.12
CA ASP A 154 -31.24 -16.81 -22.39
C ASP A 154 -32.24 -17.80 -23.02
N ASP A 155 -33.33 -17.29 -23.60
CA ASP A 155 -34.34 -18.05 -24.35
C ASP A 155 -34.04 -18.01 -25.87
N ASP A 156 -34.48 -19.08 -26.55
CA ASP A 156 -34.76 -19.22 -27.99
C ASP A 156 -33.61 -19.30 -29.05
N ASP A 157 -33.88 -20.19 -30.02
CA ASP A 157 -33.29 -20.39 -31.35
C ASP A 157 -32.00 -21.24 -31.53
N GLU A 158 -32.12 -22.56 -31.34
CA GLU A 158 -31.25 -23.55 -32.02
C GLU A 158 -31.72 -23.80 -33.48
N GLU A 159 -30.90 -23.42 -34.48
CA GLU A 159 -30.95 -23.98 -35.84
C GLU A 159 -29.57 -24.55 -36.27
N ASP A 160 -29.51 -25.88 -36.33
CA ASP A 160 -28.70 -26.79 -37.15
C ASP A 160 -27.19 -26.57 -37.49
N GLU A 161 -26.44 -27.62 -37.11
CA GLU A 161 -25.35 -28.32 -37.84
C GLU A 161 -24.01 -27.65 -38.25
N ALA A 162 -22.97 -28.12 -37.55
CA ALA A 162 -21.78 -28.79 -38.08
C ALA A 162 -20.74 -28.04 -38.95
N ALA A 163 -19.51 -27.94 -38.43
CA ALA A 163 -18.32 -28.58 -39.04
C ALA A 163 -17.10 -28.62 -38.09
N LYS A 164 -16.24 -29.62 -38.31
CA LYS A 164 -15.00 -29.95 -37.56
C LYS A 164 -13.85 -28.97 -37.84
N ASP A 165 -12.89 -28.85 -36.93
CA ASP A 165 -11.62 -29.61 -37.00
C ASP A 165 -10.72 -29.44 -35.75
N GLU A 166 -9.82 -30.40 -35.55
CA GLU A 166 -8.96 -30.55 -34.37
C GLU A 166 -7.73 -29.61 -34.37
N VAL A 167 -7.32 -29.08 -33.21
CA VAL A 167 -5.93 -28.63 -32.97
C VAL A 167 -5.48 -29.03 -31.55
N PHE A 168 -4.36 -29.74 -31.45
CA PHE A 168 -3.69 -30.09 -30.19
C PHE A 168 -2.83 -28.92 -29.66
N PHE A 169 -2.76 -28.80 -28.33
CA PHE A 169 -1.81 -27.95 -27.60
C PHE A 169 -0.34 -28.43 -27.77
N PHE A 170 0.62 -27.51 -27.76
CA PHE A 170 1.39 -27.12 -26.54
C PHE A 170 2.13 -25.78 -26.79
N PRO A 171 2.47 -25.00 -25.74
CA PRO A 171 2.86 -23.59 -25.86
C PRO A 171 4.38 -23.37 -25.77
N GLU A 172 4.88 -22.32 -26.43
CA GLU A 172 6.14 -21.67 -26.06
C GLU A 172 6.19 -20.22 -26.58
N LEU A 173 6.66 -19.29 -25.73
CA LEU A 173 7.11 -17.92 -25.98
C LEU A 173 6.31 -17.01 -26.94
N ASN A 174 5.69 -15.96 -26.39
CA ASN A 174 6.12 -14.57 -26.65
C ASN A 174 5.43 -13.54 -25.75
N VAL A 175 6.18 -13.04 -24.76
CA VAL A 175 6.00 -11.70 -24.16
C VAL A 175 7.37 -11.06 -24.16
N LEU A 176 7.64 -10.09 -25.05
CA LEU A 176 8.85 -9.24 -25.03
C LEU A 176 8.69 -7.99 -25.93
N LEU A 177 9.15 -6.85 -25.41
CA LEU A 177 9.41 -5.55 -26.06
C LEU A 177 8.24 -4.78 -26.68
N TYR A 178 7.58 -3.96 -25.83
CA TYR A 178 7.49 -2.53 -26.18
C TYR A 178 8.87 -1.88 -26.03
N HIS A 179 9.13 -0.80 -26.79
CA HIS A 179 10.38 -0.01 -26.80
C HIS A 179 11.64 -0.65 -27.45
N MET A 180 11.53 -1.06 -28.72
CA MET A 180 12.59 -0.84 -29.73
C MET A 180 12.08 -0.57 -31.17
N GLU A 181 10.78 -0.65 -31.43
CA GLU A 181 10.28 -0.60 -32.82
C GLU A 181 10.16 0.80 -33.46
N ASN A 182 10.05 1.87 -32.65
CA ASN A 182 9.89 3.24 -33.18
C ASN A 182 11.12 3.80 -33.93
N LEU A 183 12.25 3.08 -33.95
CA LEU A 183 13.45 3.40 -34.75
C LEU A 183 13.64 2.50 -35.98
N LEU A 184 12.87 1.41 -36.12
CA LEU A 184 12.94 0.47 -37.26
C LEU A 184 11.69 0.50 -38.17
N LEU A 185 10.53 0.94 -37.66
CA LEU A 185 9.31 1.10 -38.46
C LEU A 185 9.42 2.21 -39.54
N LEU A 186 10.33 3.17 -39.37
CA LEU A 186 10.55 4.24 -40.37
C LEU A 186 11.47 3.83 -41.54
N THR A 187 12.14 2.68 -41.50
CA THR A 187 12.99 2.18 -42.61
C THR A 187 12.31 1.14 -43.50
N HIS A 188 11.22 0.49 -43.07
CA HIS A 188 10.48 -0.46 -43.89
C HIS A 188 9.27 0.12 -44.66
N PHE A 189 8.81 1.34 -44.33
CA PHE A 189 7.66 1.98 -44.98
C PHE A 189 7.98 2.81 -46.24
N TRP A 190 9.10 2.53 -46.94
CA TRP A 190 9.46 3.27 -48.16
C TRP A 190 9.89 2.42 -49.37
N HIS A 191 9.44 1.16 -49.47
CA HIS A 191 9.51 0.36 -50.70
C HIS A 191 8.19 -0.38 -50.98
N GLY A 192 7.70 -0.28 -52.22
CA GLY A 192 6.51 -1.00 -52.70
C GLY A 192 5.21 -0.19 -52.63
N GLY A 193 4.78 0.36 -53.77
CA GLY A 193 3.50 1.08 -53.86
C GLY A 193 2.35 0.20 -54.34
N LYS A 194 1.17 0.36 -53.72
CA LYS A 194 -0.17 0.38 -54.36
C LYS A 194 -1.22 0.66 -53.28
N TRP A 195 -1.98 1.75 -53.44
CA TRP A 195 -3.07 2.09 -52.53
C TRP A 195 -4.39 1.51 -53.03
N GLY A 196 -4.97 0.59 -52.25
CA GLY A 196 -6.38 0.20 -52.36
C GLY A 196 -7.27 1.14 -51.54
N THR A 197 -8.48 1.40 -52.01
CA THR A 197 -9.41 2.39 -51.43
C THR A 197 -10.39 1.77 -50.45
N ASN A 198 -10.54 2.33 -49.24
CA ASN A 198 -11.85 2.39 -48.57
C ASN A 198 -11.92 3.55 -47.54
N PRO A 199 -12.95 4.42 -47.52
CA PRO A 199 -13.01 5.57 -46.61
C PRO A 199 -14.19 5.55 -45.63
N GLN A 200 -14.00 4.96 -44.45
CA GLN A 200 -14.79 5.22 -43.23
C GLN A 200 -13.89 4.99 -42.00
N GLY A 201 -14.02 5.82 -40.95
CA GLY A 201 -13.30 5.60 -39.68
C GLY A 201 -12.37 6.72 -39.17
N TRP A 202 -12.46 7.96 -39.66
CA TRP A 202 -11.72 9.10 -39.11
C TRP A 202 -12.60 10.34 -38.90
N SER A 203 -13.48 10.26 -37.91
CA SER A 203 -14.38 11.36 -37.53
C SER A 203 -14.78 11.30 -36.05
N ARG A 204 -13.78 11.43 -35.16
CA ARG A 204 -13.91 11.81 -33.73
C ARG A 204 -12.50 11.95 -33.14
N LEU A 205 -11.90 13.13 -33.28
CA LEU A 205 -10.71 13.64 -32.56
C LEU A 205 -10.44 15.08 -33.06
N MET A 206 -11.18 16.05 -32.52
CA MET A 206 -11.02 17.50 -32.75
C MET A 206 -11.42 18.21 -31.45
N PRO A 207 -10.60 19.12 -30.88
CA PRO A 207 -10.94 19.84 -29.65
C PRO A 207 -11.95 20.98 -29.88
N ASP A 208 -12.73 21.30 -28.85
CA ASP A 208 -13.95 22.14 -28.93
C ASP A 208 -13.73 23.65 -29.17
N SER A 209 -12.48 24.13 -29.23
CA SER A 209 -12.17 25.56 -29.44
C SER A 209 -12.43 26.06 -30.88
N ALA A 210 -12.96 25.23 -31.78
CA ALA A 210 -13.20 25.56 -33.19
C ALA A 210 -14.66 25.97 -33.54
N LEU A 211 -15.54 26.20 -32.55
CA LEU A 211 -16.98 26.41 -32.74
C LEU A 211 -17.48 27.84 -32.44
N SER A 212 -16.81 28.88 -32.95
CA SER A 212 -17.30 30.27 -32.82
C SER A 212 -16.96 31.23 -33.98
N ALA A 213 -17.35 30.90 -35.22
CA ALA A 213 -17.47 31.89 -36.30
C ALA A 213 -18.58 31.52 -37.32
N PRO A 214 -19.35 32.49 -37.89
CA PRO A 214 -20.51 32.17 -38.74
C PRO A 214 -20.16 31.58 -40.11
N LYS A 215 -21.11 30.80 -40.65
CA LYS A 215 -20.97 30.03 -41.90
C LYS A 215 -21.04 30.91 -43.15
N GLU A 216 -19.95 30.99 -43.92
CA GLU A 216 -20.04 31.06 -45.39
C GLU A 216 -18.78 30.46 -46.06
N LYS A 217 -19.01 29.53 -47.00
CA LYS A 217 -18.01 28.91 -47.92
C LYS A 217 -16.72 28.33 -47.29
N ARG A 218 -16.85 27.20 -46.59
CA ARG A 218 -15.73 26.29 -46.28
C ARG A 218 -15.15 25.68 -47.59
N LEU A 219 -13.89 25.97 -47.90
CA LEU A 219 -13.09 25.20 -48.86
C LEU A 219 -12.55 23.94 -48.16
N SER A 220 -12.40 22.83 -48.90
CA SER A 220 -11.74 21.63 -48.35
C SER A 220 -10.22 21.86 -48.25
N GLY A 221 -9.54 21.18 -47.32
CA GLY A 221 -8.10 21.38 -47.08
C GLY A 221 -7.23 21.18 -48.32
N ARG A 222 -7.68 20.31 -49.25
CA ARG A 222 -7.07 20.10 -50.56
C ARG A 222 -7.17 21.32 -51.48
N GLN A 223 -8.35 21.96 -51.54
CA GLN A 223 -8.58 23.17 -52.35
C GLN A 223 -7.78 24.38 -51.83
N TRP A 224 -7.50 24.46 -50.52
CA TRP A 224 -6.61 25.47 -49.97
C TRP A 224 -5.16 25.26 -50.43
N PHE A 225 -4.67 24.02 -50.38
CA PHE A 225 -3.30 23.66 -50.77
C PHE A 225 -3.05 23.80 -52.29
N GLU A 226 -4.04 23.45 -53.11
CA GLU A 226 -4.00 23.59 -54.58
C GLU A 226 -4.14 25.06 -55.06
N SER A 227 -4.54 26.00 -54.19
CA SER A 227 -4.75 27.43 -54.54
C SER A 227 -3.48 28.26 -54.72
N GLY A 228 -2.29 27.69 -54.47
CA GLY A 228 -0.99 28.34 -54.73
C GLY A 228 -0.63 29.51 -53.80
N ARG A 229 -1.41 29.78 -52.74
CA ARG A 229 -1.21 30.94 -51.83
C ARG A 229 -0.06 30.81 -50.82
N ALA A 230 0.74 29.75 -50.87
CA ALA A 230 1.80 29.46 -49.91
C ALA A 230 3.20 29.30 -50.56
N SER A 231 3.73 30.37 -51.17
CA SER A 231 5.17 30.50 -51.45
C SER A 231 5.57 31.94 -51.73
N ALA A 232 6.51 32.47 -50.95
CA ALA A 232 7.23 33.70 -51.24
C ALA A 232 8.74 33.53 -50.97
N HIS A 233 9.50 33.49 -52.07
CA HIS A 233 10.90 33.91 -52.19
C HIS A 233 12.01 33.11 -51.47
N ILE A 234 12.88 32.49 -52.29
CA ILE A 234 14.35 32.61 -52.23
C ILE A 234 14.93 32.45 -53.66
N LYS A 235 16.10 33.04 -53.94
CA LYS A 235 16.69 33.22 -55.29
C LYS A 235 17.73 32.14 -55.66
N ARG A 236 17.91 31.97 -56.98
CA ARG A 236 18.80 31.00 -57.67
C ARG A 236 20.31 31.16 -57.41
N SER A 237 21.01 30.03 -57.31
CA SER A 237 22.12 29.58 -58.20
C SER A 237 22.39 28.06 -57.98
N THR A 238 23.20 27.28 -58.74
CA THR A 238 23.95 27.53 -60.00
C THR A 238 23.72 26.35 -61.00
N ARG A 239 24.76 25.60 -61.41
CA ARG A 239 24.84 24.37 -62.26
C ARG A 239 26.15 23.62 -61.85
N TYR A 240 26.50 22.36 -62.17
CA TYR A 240 26.33 21.52 -63.39
C TYR A 240 26.50 19.99 -63.10
N ASN A 241 25.96 19.13 -63.99
CA ASN A 241 26.40 17.82 -64.56
C ASN A 241 27.44 16.88 -63.87
N THR A 242 27.51 15.56 -64.13
CA THR A 242 26.60 14.43 -64.56
C THR A 242 27.42 13.11 -64.59
N GLU A 243 26.75 11.95 -64.67
CA GLU A 243 27.26 10.60 -65.06
C GLU A 243 27.99 9.71 -64.00
N GLY A 244 27.75 8.38 -64.06
CA GLY A 244 28.62 7.35 -63.46
C GLY A 244 27.92 6.10 -62.87
N LEU A 245 28.02 4.94 -63.54
CA LEU A 245 27.67 3.58 -63.04
C LEU A 245 28.47 3.21 -61.76
N SER A 246 28.13 2.23 -60.90
CA SER A 246 27.76 0.83 -61.17
C SER A 246 27.25 0.06 -59.92
N LEU A 247 26.77 -1.18 -60.11
CA LEU A 247 26.54 -2.12 -59.00
C LEU A 247 27.84 -2.51 -58.27
N GLY A 248 27.67 -2.82 -56.98
CA GLY A 248 28.40 -3.91 -56.31
C GLY A 248 29.69 -3.55 -55.57
N LYS A 249 29.59 -3.50 -54.23
CA LYS A 249 30.49 -4.18 -53.28
C LYS A 249 30.03 -4.00 -51.84
N THR A 250 30.06 -5.07 -51.08
CA THR A 250 30.07 -5.01 -49.60
C THR A 250 31.27 -4.18 -49.17
N ALA A 251 31.02 -3.10 -48.43
CA ALA A 251 32.05 -2.31 -47.76
C ALA A 251 31.66 -2.14 -46.30
N ILE A 252 32.30 -2.91 -45.42
CA ILE A 252 32.30 -2.65 -43.98
C ILE A 252 33.08 -1.34 -43.80
N ILE A 253 32.37 -0.25 -43.54
CA ILE A 253 32.98 1.03 -43.17
C ILE A 253 33.06 1.08 -41.64
N LEU A 254 34.20 0.62 -41.10
CA LEU A 254 34.61 0.94 -39.74
C LEU A 254 35.14 2.38 -39.71
N VAL A 255 34.30 3.35 -39.34
CA VAL A 255 34.81 4.66 -38.90
C VAL A 255 35.05 4.61 -37.39
N SER A 256 36.30 4.38 -37.01
CA SER A 256 36.79 4.78 -35.69
C SER A 256 36.78 6.30 -35.63
N ASN A 257 36.05 6.87 -34.66
CA ASN A 257 36.29 8.20 -34.12
C ASN A 257 35.81 8.25 -32.67
N GLN A 258 36.73 7.92 -31.76
CA GLN A 258 36.73 8.23 -30.32
C GLN A 258 35.35 8.28 -29.63
N ILE A 259 34.76 7.11 -29.42
CA ILE A 259 33.73 6.92 -28.39
C ILE A 259 34.42 7.13 -27.02
N PRO A 260 33.82 7.85 -26.05
CA PRO A 260 34.33 7.91 -24.68
C PRO A 260 34.47 6.49 -24.12
N THR A 261 35.58 6.17 -23.45
CA THR A 261 35.93 4.81 -22.99
C THR A 261 35.13 4.33 -21.76
N ARG A 262 33.89 4.80 -21.63
CA ARG A 262 32.91 4.35 -20.63
C ARG A 262 31.64 3.98 -21.39
N LEU A 263 31.36 2.68 -21.54
CA LEU A 263 29.99 2.25 -21.80
C LEU A 263 29.18 2.63 -20.56
N GLU A 264 28.42 3.72 -20.64
CA GLU A 264 27.29 3.89 -19.75
C GLU A 264 26.27 2.81 -20.12
N ILE A 265 26.07 1.85 -19.22
CA ILE A 265 25.08 0.80 -19.39
C ILE A 265 23.72 1.47 -19.18
N PHE A 266 23.05 1.83 -20.28
CA PHE A 266 21.66 2.26 -20.24
C PHE A 266 20.80 1.06 -19.87
N TRP A 267 20.44 0.94 -18.59
CA TRP A 267 19.36 0.05 -18.16
C TRP A 267 18.05 0.53 -18.78
N SER A 268 17.22 -0.41 -19.24
CA SER A 268 15.81 -0.08 -19.45
C SER A 268 15.19 0.35 -18.11
N PRO A 269 14.19 1.25 -18.09
CA PRO A 269 13.55 1.66 -16.85
C PRO A 269 13.09 0.47 -15.99
N SER A 270 12.62 -0.61 -16.64
CA SER A 270 12.19 -1.87 -16.03
C SER A 270 13.30 -2.74 -15.41
N GLU A 271 14.57 -2.50 -15.75
CA GLU A 271 15.71 -3.21 -15.14
C GLU A 271 16.26 -2.48 -13.91
N ILE A 272 15.98 -1.17 -13.76
CA ILE A 272 16.46 -0.35 -12.64
C ILE A 272 16.10 -0.98 -11.27
N PRO A 273 14.84 -1.41 -11.00
CA PRO A 273 14.47 -1.91 -9.68
C PRO A 273 15.22 -3.19 -9.29
N LYS A 274 15.35 -4.14 -10.22
CA LYS A 274 16.14 -5.37 -10.02
C LYS A 274 17.63 -5.07 -9.86
N SER A 275 18.15 -4.10 -10.61
CA SER A 275 19.56 -3.69 -10.50
C SER A 275 19.87 -3.04 -9.14
N PHE A 276 18.98 -2.17 -8.64
CA PHE A 276 19.08 -1.58 -7.30
C PHE A 276 18.94 -2.63 -6.19
N LEU A 277 18.05 -3.61 -6.32
CA LEU A 277 17.96 -4.74 -5.38
C LEU A 277 19.24 -5.58 -5.36
N ASN A 278 19.79 -5.92 -6.53
CA ASN A 278 21.05 -6.64 -6.64
C ASN A 278 22.23 -5.83 -6.10
N PHE A 279 22.20 -4.50 -6.22
CA PHE A 279 23.19 -3.63 -5.60
C PHE A 279 23.09 -3.65 -4.08
N ALA A 280 21.88 -3.51 -3.53
CA ALA A 280 21.62 -3.50 -2.09
C ALA A 280 21.93 -4.85 -1.41
N LYS A 281 21.82 -5.95 -2.15
CA LYS A 281 22.15 -7.32 -1.72
C LYS A 281 23.64 -7.67 -1.75
N LYS A 282 24.53 -6.82 -2.25
CA LYS A 282 25.99 -7.06 -2.19
C LYS A 282 26.44 -7.07 -0.73
N ASP A 283 27.23 -8.07 -0.32
CA ASP A 283 27.73 -8.23 1.05
C ASP A 283 28.22 -6.91 1.67
N GLU A 284 29.10 -6.17 0.98
CA GLU A 284 29.63 -4.86 1.45
C GLU A 284 28.55 -3.80 1.72
N VAL A 285 27.45 -3.81 0.98
CA VAL A 285 26.34 -2.85 1.13
C VAL A 285 25.34 -3.36 2.17
N PHE A 286 25.03 -4.65 2.14
CA PHE A 286 24.11 -5.30 3.06
C PHE A 286 24.65 -5.32 4.49
N ASP A 287 25.88 -5.81 4.70
CA ASP A 287 26.53 -5.86 6.01
C ASP A 287 26.74 -4.45 6.61
N TRP A 288 26.94 -3.43 5.75
CA TRP A 288 26.98 -2.04 6.20
C TRP A 288 25.61 -1.55 6.67
N MET A 289 24.51 -1.81 5.94
CA MET A 289 23.15 -1.46 6.40
C MET A 289 22.80 -2.18 7.71
N VAL A 290 23.15 -3.48 7.82
CA VAL A 290 23.01 -4.26 9.05
C VAL A 290 23.82 -3.65 10.20
N GLY A 291 25.08 -3.26 9.95
CA GLY A 291 25.93 -2.61 10.94
C GLY A 291 25.35 -1.29 11.44
N ILE A 292 24.83 -0.45 10.53
CA ILE A 292 24.15 0.81 10.87
C ILE A 292 22.90 0.55 11.71
N ARG A 293 22.03 -0.38 11.27
CA ARG A 293 20.82 -0.77 12.01
C ARG A 293 21.17 -1.22 13.43
N ARG A 294 22.20 -2.04 13.59
CA ARG A 294 22.63 -2.56 14.90
C ARG A 294 23.28 -1.48 15.79
N GLU A 295 24.06 -0.55 15.23
CA GLU A 295 24.63 0.59 15.99
C GLU A 295 23.51 1.46 16.60
N ILE A 296 22.42 1.70 15.85
CA ILE A 296 21.22 2.40 16.35
C ILE A 296 20.46 1.54 17.37
N HIS A 297 20.23 0.25 17.07
CA HIS A 297 19.51 -0.67 17.95
C HIS A 297 20.17 -0.84 19.34
N GLU A 298 21.50 -0.81 19.40
CA GLU A 298 22.27 -0.86 20.65
C GLU A 298 22.20 0.44 21.47
N ASN A 299 21.82 1.58 20.86
CA ASN A 299 21.85 2.90 21.47
C ASN A 299 20.51 3.67 21.31
N PRO A 300 19.36 3.12 21.73
CA PRO A 300 18.06 3.73 21.51
C PRO A 300 17.87 5.05 22.27
N GLU A 301 17.39 6.07 21.55
CA GLU A 301 17.10 7.41 22.05
C GLU A 301 15.58 7.66 22.11
N LEU A 302 15.13 8.79 22.69
CA LEU A 302 13.70 9.17 22.76
C LEU A 302 13.40 10.27 21.74
N GLY A 303 12.11 10.49 21.45
CA GLY A 303 11.64 11.60 20.63
C GLY A 303 12.23 12.94 21.05
N TYR A 304 12.90 13.62 20.12
CA TYR A 304 13.64 14.88 20.31
C TYR A 304 14.93 14.79 21.15
N GLU A 305 15.37 13.58 21.50
CA GLU A 305 16.64 13.28 22.19
C GLU A 305 17.62 12.46 21.32
N GLU A 306 17.34 12.25 20.04
CA GLU A 306 18.07 11.37 19.10
C GLU A 306 19.41 11.94 18.60
N PHE A 307 20.24 12.47 19.50
CA PHE A 307 21.46 13.19 19.15
C PHE A 307 22.57 12.30 18.58
N GLU A 308 22.80 11.10 19.14
CA GLU A 308 23.83 10.18 18.64
C GLU A 308 23.36 9.51 17.33
N THR A 309 22.06 9.20 17.20
CA THR A 309 21.46 8.70 15.96
C THR A 309 21.54 9.74 14.84
N SER A 310 21.21 11.01 15.13
CA SER A 310 21.39 12.14 14.21
C SER A 310 22.85 12.32 13.79
N LYS A 311 23.78 12.21 14.74
CA LYS A 311 25.23 12.28 14.47
C LYS A 311 25.72 11.14 13.58
N LEU A 312 25.19 9.92 13.77
CA LEU A 312 25.45 8.76 12.91
C LEU A 312 24.95 9.00 11.48
N VAL A 313 23.71 9.47 11.31
CA VAL A 313 23.15 9.79 9.98
C VAL A 313 24.04 10.79 9.24
N ARG A 314 24.37 11.92 9.90
CA ARG A 314 25.26 12.95 9.34
C ARG A 314 26.63 12.39 8.95
N ARG A 315 27.25 11.60 9.83
CA ARG A 315 28.53 10.90 9.60
C ARG A 315 28.50 10.01 8.34
N GLU A 316 27.40 9.31 8.07
CA GLU A 316 27.29 8.49 6.85
C GLU A 316 27.01 9.33 5.60
N LEU A 317 26.20 10.41 5.69
CA LEU A 317 25.99 11.35 4.58
C LEU A 317 27.30 12.06 4.18
N ASP A 318 28.10 12.50 5.16
CA ASP A 318 29.44 13.08 4.97
C ASP A 318 30.37 12.11 4.22
N LYS A 319 30.42 10.83 4.62
CA LYS A 319 31.20 9.79 3.92
C LYS A 319 30.76 9.57 2.47
N MET A 320 29.48 9.75 2.18
CA MET A 320 28.92 9.63 0.83
C MET A 320 29.07 10.92 -0.01
N GLY A 321 29.50 12.03 0.59
CA GLY A 321 29.55 13.34 -0.06
C GLY A 321 28.15 13.87 -0.39
N ILE A 322 27.14 13.55 0.43
CA ILE A 322 25.76 14.00 0.27
C ILE A 322 25.56 15.25 1.13
N PRO A 323 25.31 16.44 0.54
CA PRO A 323 25.02 17.64 1.32
C PRO A 323 23.74 17.48 2.15
N TYR A 324 23.72 18.05 3.35
CA TYR A 324 22.55 18.04 4.24
C TYR A 324 22.43 19.33 5.05
N LYS A 325 21.26 19.52 5.66
CA LYS A 325 20.99 20.51 6.70
C LYS A 325 20.69 19.82 8.03
N TYR A 326 21.07 20.48 9.11
CA TYR A 326 20.81 20.11 10.50
C TYR A 326 20.97 21.36 11.38
N PRO A 327 20.17 21.56 12.44
CA PRO A 327 19.03 20.73 12.86
C PRO A 327 17.73 21.06 12.11
N PHE A 328 16.90 20.04 11.90
CA PHE A 328 15.45 20.14 11.72
C PHE A 328 14.77 19.45 12.90
N ALA A 329 13.62 19.93 13.37
CA ALA A 329 12.84 19.32 14.44
C ALA A 329 13.72 18.90 15.65
N ILE A 330 14.67 19.76 16.04
CA ILE A 330 15.74 19.52 17.05
C ILE A 330 16.83 18.52 16.60
N THR A 331 16.47 17.31 16.18
CA THR A 331 17.42 16.20 15.92
C THR A 331 17.39 15.67 14.48
N GLY A 332 16.35 15.98 13.71
CA GLY A 332 16.18 15.60 12.31
C GLY A 332 17.22 16.18 11.36
N VAL A 333 17.39 15.51 10.22
CA VAL A 333 18.39 15.80 9.18
C VAL A 333 17.70 15.76 7.81
N VAL A 334 18.00 16.72 6.95
CA VAL A 334 17.49 16.75 5.56
C VAL A 334 18.66 16.72 4.59
N GLY A 335 18.80 15.63 3.83
CA GLY A 335 19.87 15.42 2.84
C GLY A 335 19.41 15.65 1.40
N TYR A 336 20.34 15.99 0.49
CA TYR A 336 20.03 16.35 -0.89
C TYR A 336 20.92 15.60 -1.89
N ILE A 337 20.33 14.91 -2.86
CA ILE A 337 21.03 14.25 -3.98
C ILE A 337 20.48 14.82 -5.30
N GLY A 338 21.35 15.38 -6.15
CA GLY A 338 20.94 15.94 -7.44
C GLY A 338 21.46 17.36 -7.66
N THR A 339 20.59 18.25 -8.18
CA THR A 339 20.89 19.66 -8.44
C THR A 339 20.71 20.57 -7.21
N GLY A 340 20.02 20.12 -6.17
CA GLY A 340 19.78 20.90 -4.97
C GLY A 340 21.07 21.19 -4.19
N GLU A 341 21.54 22.43 -4.25
CA GLU A 341 22.46 22.95 -3.24
C GLU A 341 21.68 23.16 -1.92
N PRO A 342 22.26 22.82 -0.75
CA PRO A 342 21.63 23.10 0.53
C PRO A 342 21.70 24.61 0.83
N PRO A 343 20.61 25.25 1.28
CA PRO A 343 20.76 26.55 1.93
C PRO A 343 21.55 26.43 3.26
N PHE A 344 22.73 27.07 3.33
CA PHE A 344 23.65 27.38 4.46
C PHE A 344 23.03 27.39 5.90
N GLU A 345 23.71 27.11 7.04
CA GLU A 345 25.15 26.88 7.44
C GLU A 345 25.25 26.03 8.77
N MET A 346 26.49 25.75 9.23
CA MET A 346 26.99 24.81 10.28
C MET A 346 26.67 25.04 11.79
N VAL A 347 26.75 23.96 12.62
CA VAL A 347 27.31 23.93 14.02
C VAL A 347 27.86 22.51 14.40
N GLU A 348 28.94 22.42 15.21
CA GLU A 348 29.51 21.17 15.81
C GLU A 348 29.29 21.06 17.34
N TRP A 349 29.18 19.82 17.92
CA TRP A 349 29.71 19.47 19.27
C TRP A 349 29.72 17.93 19.59
N ASP A 350 30.24 17.55 20.77
CA ASP A 350 30.55 16.20 21.28
C ASP A 350 30.10 15.99 22.75
N HIS A 351 29.38 14.89 23.07
CA HIS A 351 29.75 13.88 24.11
C HIS A 351 28.63 12.83 24.40
N LYS A 352 29.06 11.58 24.67
CA LYS A 352 28.25 10.33 24.71
C LYS A 352 27.31 10.12 25.90
N SER A 353 26.27 9.30 25.68
CA SER A 353 25.47 8.60 26.70
C SER A 353 25.51 7.05 26.56
N LYS A 354 24.92 6.32 27.52
CA LYS A 354 24.84 4.83 27.63
C LYS A 354 23.58 4.40 28.44
N ASN A 355 22.39 4.50 27.88
CA ASN A 355 21.14 4.47 28.66
C ASN A 355 20.46 3.09 28.77
N HIS A 356 20.02 2.74 29.99
CA HIS A 356 19.15 1.60 30.27
C HIS A 356 17.66 1.99 30.17
N GLY A 357 16.81 1.09 29.65
CA GLY A 357 15.35 1.24 29.69
C GLY A 357 14.71 1.91 28.47
N LYS A 358 15.47 2.12 27.38
CA LYS A 358 14.97 2.54 26.06
C LYS A 358 15.11 1.35 25.07
N MET A 359 14.28 1.26 24.03
CA MET A 359 14.32 0.21 22.99
C MET A 359 13.64 0.70 21.70
N HIS A 360 14.22 0.40 20.52
CA HIS A 360 13.56 0.60 19.23
C HIS A 360 12.54 -0.51 18.95
N ALA A 361 11.40 -0.47 19.64
CA ALA A 361 10.36 -1.51 19.55
C ALA A 361 9.40 -1.37 18.34
N CYS A 362 9.58 -0.32 17.51
CA CYS A 362 8.80 -0.14 16.27
C CYS A 362 9.60 -0.37 14.97
N GLY A 363 10.94 -0.50 15.05
CA GLY A 363 11.80 -0.80 13.90
C GLY A 363 12.42 0.41 13.18
N HIS A 364 12.42 1.60 13.77
CA HIS A 364 12.93 2.83 13.15
C HIS A 364 14.45 2.77 12.88
N ASP A 365 15.18 1.93 13.62
CA ASP A 365 16.56 1.53 13.35
C ASP A 365 16.74 0.88 11.95
N ALA A 366 15.76 0.09 11.51
CA ALA A 366 15.73 -0.46 10.17
C ALA A 366 15.35 0.59 9.11
N HIS A 367 14.42 1.50 9.42
CA HIS A 367 13.99 2.55 8.48
C HIS A 367 15.14 3.49 8.12
N VAL A 368 15.90 3.95 9.12
CA VAL A 368 17.11 4.78 8.92
C VAL A 368 18.16 4.04 8.09
N ALA A 369 18.39 2.75 8.36
CA ALA A 369 19.33 1.93 7.58
C ALA A 369 18.88 1.76 6.11
N MET A 370 17.59 1.55 5.85
CA MET A 370 17.03 1.47 4.50
C MET A 370 17.16 2.80 3.74
N LEU A 371 16.89 3.93 4.39
CA LEU A 371 17.00 5.26 3.76
C LEU A 371 18.46 5.63 3.46
N LEU A 372 19.41 5.30 4.35
CA LEU A 372 20.85 5.41 4.07
C LEU A 372 21.31 4.45 2.96
N GLY A 373 20.73 3.25 2.87
CA GLY A 373 20.88 2.33 1.75
C GLY A 373 20.44 2.95 0.42
N ALA A 374 19.24 3.52 0.38
CA ALA A 374 18.71 4.23 -0.78
C ALA A 374 19.59 5.43 -1.17
N ALA A 375 20.05 6.21 -0.20
CA ALA A 375 20.98 7.31 -0.41
C ALA A 375 22.29 6.84 -1.08
N LYS A 376 22.87 5.72 -0.61
CA LYS A 376 24.08 5.11 -1.20
C LYS A 376 23.85 4.63 -2.64
N ILE A 377 22.69 4.03 -2.92
CA ILE A 377 22.29 3.65 -4.28
C ILE A 377 22.18 4.88 -5.18
N LEU A 378 21.38 5.87 -4.80
CA LEU A 378 21.13 7.08 -5.58
C LEU A 378 22.41 7.89 -5.84
N GLN A 379 23.27 8.04 -4.84
CA GLN A 379 24.54 8.77 -4.97
C GLN A 379 25.49 8.12 -5.99
N GLN A 380 25.53 6.80 -6.06
CA GLN A 380 26.32 6.07 -7.08
C GLN A 380 25.67 6.08 -8.48
N HIS A 381 24.36 6.35 -8.55
CA HIS A 381 23.58 6.36 -9.79
C HIS A 381 22.99 7.74 -10.13
N THR A 382 23.63 8.83 -9.68
CA THR A 382 23.23 10.24 -9.94
C THR A 382 23.06 10.58 -11.42
N HIS A 383 23.66 9.81 -12.32
CA HIS A 383 23.44 9.93 -13.77
C HIS A 383 22.00 9.60 -14.19
N LEU A 384 21.28 8.74 -13.47
CA LEU A 384 19.87 8.42 -13.70
C LEU A 384 18.93 9.57 -13.28
N LEU A 385 19.42 10.56 -12.54
CA LEU A 385 18.66 11.76 -12.17
C LEU A 385 18.73 12.87 -13.25
N LYS A 386 19.63 12.73 -14.23
CA LYS A 386 19.89 13.73 -15.29
C LYS A 386 18.88 13.61 -16.43
N VAL A 387 18.36 14.76 -16.90
CA VAL A 387 17.54 14.83 -18.12
C VAL A 387 18.41 14.95 -19.37
N TYR A 388 18.15 14.11 -20.37
CA TYR A 388 18.63 14.31 -21.73
C TYR A 388 17.48 14.76 -22.64
N PHE A 389 17.41 16.07 -22.93
CA PHE A 389 16.44 16.61 -23.89
C PHE A 389 16.80 16.21 -25.34
N PHE A 390 16.01 15.32 -25.94
CA PHE A 390 16.17 14.93 -27.34
C PHE A 390 15.34 15.83 -28.27
N SER A 391 15.92 16.96 -28.71
CA SER A 391 15.28 17.84 -29.71
C SER A 391 15.46 17.29 -31.12
N MET A 392 14.39 16.70 -31.68
CA MET A 392 14.38 16.24 -33.09
C MET A 392 14.16 17.41 -34.06
N ILE A 393 15.24 18.07 -34.47
CA ILE A 393 15.19 19.18 -35.44
C ILE A 393 15.03 18.66 -36.87
N PHE A 394 13.82 18.72 -37.42
CA PHE A 394 13.55 18.47 -38.83
C PHE A 394 13.98 19.66 -39.72
N THR A 395 15.22 19.67 -40.21
CA THR A 395 15.65 20.62 -41.24
C THR A 395 15.07 20.25 -42.61
N ARG A 396 14.19 21.09 -43.16
CA ARG A 396 13.58 20.89 -44.48
C ARG A 396 14.53 21.35 -45.60
N SER A 397 15.00 20.42 -46.43
CA SER A 397 15.73 20.74 -47.67
C SER A 397 14.78 21.28 -48.75
N GLU A 398 15.16 22.37 -49.43
CA GLU A 398 14.34 23.01 -50.48
C GLU A 398 14.51 22.44 -51.89
N LYS A 399 15.36 21.42 -52.10
CA LYS A 399 15.54 20.79 -53.43
C LYS A 399 14.56 19.64 -53.63
N LYS A 400 13.79 19.71 -54.72
CA LYS A 400 12.46 19.11 -54.83
C LYS A 400 12.40 17.61 -55.19
N GLU A 401 13.53 16.97 -55.50
CA GLU A 401 13.56 15.65 -56.18
C GLU A 401 14.39 14.56 -55.47
N GLU A 402 15.05 14.83 -54.34
CA GLU A 402 15.68 13.81 -53.50
C GLU A 402 15.24 13.95 -52.04
N ARG A 403 14.33 13.09 -51.59
CA ARG A 403 13.96 12.95 -50.17
C ARG A 403 14.93 12.03 -49.44
N GLN A 404 16.15 12.49 -49.19
CA GLN A 404 16.98 11.87 -48.15
C GLN A 404 16.64 12.50 -46.80
N ALA A 405 16.11 11.69 -45.89
CA ALA A 405 16.09 12.01 -44.48
C ALA A 405 17.52 11.87 -43.95
N VAL A 406 18.30 12.95 -44.04
CA VAL A 406 19.60 13.01 -43.38
C VAL A 406 19.33 13.10 -41.88
N ILE A 407 19.43 11.96 -41.19
CA ILE A 407 19.58 11.95 -39.73
C ILE A 407 20.97 12.55 -39.46
N ALA A 408 21.00 13.87 -39.33
CA ALA A 408 22.18 14.55 -38.84
C ALA A 408 22.31 14.22 -37.36
N PHE A 409 23.14 13.21 -37.05
CA PHE A 409 23.77 13.11 -35.73
C PHE A 409 24.65 14.35 -35.57
N GLY A 410 24.02 15.46 -35.15
CA GLY A 410 24.73 16.68 -34.80
C GLY A 410 25.76 16.35 -33.73
N SER A 411 27.02 16.70 -34.00
CA SER A 411 28.08 16.52 -33.00
C SER A 411 27.64 17.15 -31.68
N TRP A 412 27.80 16.42 -30.58
CA TRP A 412 27.67 16.96 -29.23
C TRP A 412 28.41 18.30 -29.15
N LYS A 413 27.64 19.39 -29.12
CA LYS A 413 28.12 20.68 -28.65
C LYS A 413 27.59 20.81 -27.25
N ASN A 414 28.51 21.03 -26.31
CA ASN A 414 28.20 21.58 -24.99
C ASN A 414 27.79 23.06 -25.17
N SER A 415 26.65 23.30 -25.83
CA SER A 415 26.00 24.61 -25.89
C SER A 415 25.02 24.68 -24.73
N GLU A 416 25.42 25.34 -23.65
CA GLU A 416 24.67 26.21 -22.72
C GLU A 416 23.11 26.11 -22.70
N THR A 417 22.54 24.91 -22.76
CA THR A 417 21.11 24.63 -22.60
C THR A 417 20.95 23.63 -21.45
N GLY A 418 20.20 24.03 -20.43
CA GLY A 418 20.21 23.38 -19.12
C GLY A 418 19.88 21.88 -19.14
N ILE A 419 20.80 21.08 -18.60
CA ILE A 419 20.47 19.75 -18.07
C ILE A 419 19.92 19.98 -16.67
N GLU A 420 18.59 20.03 -16.55
CA GLU A 420 17.95 19.98 -15.24
C GLU A 420 18.13 18.55 -14.68
N MET A 421 18.72 18.42 -13.49
CA MET A 421 18.66 17.16 -12.75
C MET A 421 17.42 17.14 -11.86
N GLY A 422 16.96 15.94 -11.51
CA GLY A 422 16.03 15.77 -10.40
C GLY A 422 16.76 16.01 -9.10
N THR A 423 16.07 16.55 -8.10
CA THR A 423 16.57 16.61 -6.73
C THR A 423 15.80 15.60 -5.89
N VAL A 424 16.53 14.77 -5.15
CA VAL A 424 15.98 13.86 -4.15
C VAL A 424 16.25 14.46 -2.78
N VAL A 425 15.21 14.59 -1.98
CA VAL A 425 15.29 15.03 -0.59
C VAL A 425 15.17 13.82 0.32
N LEU A 426 16.15 13.62 1.19
CA LEU A 426 16.21 12.54 2.18
C LEU A 426 15.77 13.11 3.53
N VAL A 427 14.60 12.70 4.01
CA VAL A 427 14.01 13.23 5.27
C VAL A 427 14.25 12.24 6.40
N PHE A 428 15.22 12.54 7.27
CA PHE A 428 15.46 11.77 8.50
C PHE A 428 14.72 12.45 9.65
N GLN A 429 13.49 12.00 9.89
CA GLN A 429 12.58 12.57 10.87
C GLN A 429 12.81 11.99 12.29
N PRO A 430 12.78 12.82 13.35
CA PRO A 430 12.76 12.37 14.75
C PRO A 430 11.32 12.20 15.28
N ALA A 431 11.17 11.66 16.49
CA ALA A 431 9.95 11.83 17.29
C ALA A 431 8.57 11.50 16.63
N GLU A 432 8.50 10.48 15.76
CA GLU A 432 7.23 9.97 15.21
C GLU A 432 6.27 9.56 16.36
N GLU A 433 6.76 8.69 17.28
CA GLU A 433 6.04 8.02 18.39
C GLU A 433 5.26 8.97 19.32
N GLY A 434 4.13 9.50 18.84
CA GLY A 434 3.31 10.53 19.49
C GLY A 434 3.93 11.94 19.55
N GLY A 435 5.17 12.12 19.10
CA GLY A 435 5.91 13.39 19.19
C GLY A 435 5.59 14.38 18.08
N GLY A 436 4.99 13.93 16.96
CA GLY A 436 4.61 14.76 15.83
C GLY A 436 5.81 15.39 15.13
N GLY A 437 6.89 14.63 14.98
CA GLY A 437 8.10 15.05 14.30
C GLY A 437 7.87 15.51 12.87
N ALA A 438 7.00 14.83 12.11
CA ALA A 438 6.67 15.22 10.73
C ALA A 438 6.16 16.67 10.65
N LYS A 439 5.27 17.04 11.57
CA LYS A 439 4.74 18.40 11.68
C LYS A 439 5.85 19.44 11.92
N LYS A 440 6.82 19.15 12.80
CA LYS A 440 7.96 20.06 13.02
C LYS A 440 8.95 20.09 11.87
N MET A 441 9.18 18.97 11.17
CA MET A 441 9.99 18.94 9.96
C MET A 441 9.39 19.87 8.89
N ILE A 442 8.06 19.88 8.74
CA ILE A 442 7.32 20.82 7.88
C ILE A 442 7.50 22.27 8.35
N GLU A 443 7.30 22.55 9.64
CA GLU A 443 7.44 23.90 10.22
C GLU A 443 8.85 24.50 10.01
N ASP A 444 9.89 23.66 10.04
CA ASP A 444 11.28 24.06 9.75
C ASP A 444 11.63 24.09 8.24
N GLY A 445 10.70 23.74 7.35
CA GLY A 445 10.84 23.86 5.89
C GLY A 445 11.29 22.60 5.13
N ALA A 446 11.13 21.39 5.67
CA ALA A 446 11.67 20.17 5.07
C ALA A 446 11.03 19.79 3.72
N LEU A 447 9.84 20.31 3.42
CA LEU A 447 9.11 20.08 2.16
C LEU A 447 9.26 21.22 1.14
N GLU A 448 10.13 22.21 1.36
CA GLU A 448 10.35 23.28 0.38
C GLU A 448 10.78 22.73 -0.99
N ASN A 449 9.95 22.95 -2.02
CA ASN A 449 10.14 22.46 -3.39
C ASN A 449 10.12 20.92 -3.54
N VAL A 450 9.40 20.21 -2.66
CA VAL A 450 9.12 18.78 -2.79
C VAL A 450 7.74 18.57 -3.45
N GLU A 451 7.66 17.69 -4.45
CA GLU A 451 6.42 17.43 -5.22
C GLU A 451 5.64 16.20 -4.71
N ALA A 452 6.35 15.18 -4.21
CA ALA A 452 5.78 13.94 -3.71
C ALA A 452 6.71 13.30 -2.67
N ILE A 453 6.17 12.46 -1.79
CA ILE A 453 6.93 11.82 -0.70
C ILE A 453 6.61 10.31 -0.57
N PHE A 454 7.61 9.51 -0.24
CA PHE A 454 7.48 8.07 -0.05
C PHE A 454 7.97 7.66 1.35
N GLY A 455 7.12 6.98 2.12
CA GLY A 455 7.44 6.45 3.44
C GLY A 455 7.43 4.92 3.47
N ILE A 456 8.27 4.34 4.32
CA ILE A 456 8.34 2.89 4.55
C ILE A 456 8.20 2.63 6.04
N HIS A 457 7.36 1.65 6.37
CA HIS A 457 7.40 0.98 7.65
C HIS A 457 7.87 -0.48 7.48
N SER A 458 8.38 -1.09 8.55
CA SER A 458 8.68 -2.52 8.59
C SER A 458 7.44 -3.30 8.98
N SER A 459 7.29 -4.54 8.50
CA SER A 459 6.24 -5.46 8.94
C SER A 459 6.85 -6.79 9.36
N THR A 460 6.65 -7.16 10.62
CA THR A 460 7.03 -8.47 11.17
C THR A 460 6.05 -9.59 10.79
N LEU A 461 4.97 -9.26 10.09
CA LEU A 461 3.96 -10.23 9.63
C LEU A 461 4.26 -10.80 8.23
N LEU A 462 5.07 -10.10 7.43
CA LEU A 462 5.38 -10.46 6.04
C LEU A 462 6.84 -10.90 5.89
N PRO A 463 7.15 -11.95 5.11
CA PRO A 463 8.51 -12.39 4.87
C PRO A 463 9.32 -11.39 4.02
N PRO A 464 10.65 -11.36 4.14
CA PRO A 464 11.49 -10.55 3.25
C PRO A 464 11.28 -10.86 1.78
N GLY A 465 11.05 -9.81 0.98
CA GLY A 465 10.72 -9.95 -0.45
C GLY A 465 9.23 -9.80 -0.75
N GLU A 466 8.39 -9.63 0.27
CA GLU A 466 7.01 -9.16 0.13
C GLU A 466 6.86 -7.74 0.71
N VAL A 467 5.91 -6.99 0.19
CA VAL A 467 5.48 -5.68 0.68
C VAL A 467 3.95 -5.61 0.74
N SER A 468 3.39 -4.81 1.65
CA SER A 468 1.93 -4.59 1.70
C SER A 468 1.55 -3.13 1.79
N THR A 469 0.45 -2.79 1.13
CA THR A 469 -0.13 -1.44 1.08
C THR A 469 -1.49 -1.48 0.36
N ARG A 470 -2.12 -0.33 0.15
CA ARG A 470 -3.34 -0.13 -0.63
C ARG A 470 -3.42 1.31 -1.16
N PRO A 471 -4.25 1.60 -2.18
CA PRO A 471 -4.66 2.96 -2.49
C PRO A 471 -5.66 3.49 -1.44
N GLY A 472 -5.75 4.81 -1.30
CA GLY A 472 -6.67 5.45 -0.37
C GLY A 472 -6.28 5.26 1.11
N PRO A 473 -7.25 5.25 2.04
CA PRO A 473 -6.97 5.19 3.48
C PRO A 473 -6.22 3.92 3.89
N LEU A 474 -5.08 4.09 4.57
CA LEU A 474 -4.19 3.01 5.03
C LEU A 474 -4.19 2.90 6.57
N LEU A 475 -4.04 4.03 7.26
CA LEU A 475 -4.04 4.11 8.72
C LEU A 475 -5.01 5.18 9.21
N ALA A 476 -5.67 4.93 10.33
CA ALA A 476 -6.66 5.85 10.89
C ALA A 476 -5.99 7.10 11.49
N GLY A 477 -6.62 8.25 11.31
CA GLY A 477 -6.26 9.43 12.10
C GLY A 477 -6.66 9.23 13.56
N SER A 478 -6.08 10.02 14.47
CA SER A 478 -6.41 9.93 15.89
C SER A 478 -6.47 11.26 16.61
N GLY A 479 -7.45 11.35 17.50
CA GLY A 479 -7.63 12.45 18.43
C GLY A 479 -7.81 11.97 19.86
N PHE A 480 -7.64 12.91 20.79
CA PHE A 480 -7.79 12.71 22.23
C PHE A 480 -8.85 13.67 22.76
N PHE A 481 -9.52 13.27 23.84
CA PHE A 481 -10.34 14.20 24.62
C PHE A 481 -10.18 13.94 26.12
N GLU A 482 -10.32 14.99 26.90
CA GLU A 482 -10.52 14.95 28.34
C GLU A 482 -11.70 15.85 28.68
N ALA A 483 -12.60 15.39 29.55
CA ALA A 483 -13.75 16.16 29.97
C ALA A 483 -13.93 16.13 31.48
N VAL A 484 -14.16 17.30 32.06
CA VAL A 484 -14.47 17.48 33.48
C VAL A 484 -15.96 17.75 33.62
N ILE A 485 -16.66 16.84 34.28
CA ILE A 485 -18.09 16.90 34.54
C ILE A 485 -18.26 17.34 35.99
N SER A 486 -18.86 18.50 36.20
CA SER A 486 -19.00 19.18 37.50
C SER A 486 -20.45 19.19 37.95
N GLY A 487 -20.69 18.70 39.17
CA GLY A 487 -22.00 18.64 39.80
C GLY A 487 -22.02 19.43 41.11
N ARG A 488 -22.46 18.75 42.19
CA ARG A 488 -22.42 19.26 43.56
C ARG A 488 -22.37 18.08 44.51
N GLY A 489 -21.27 17.96 45.25
CA GLY A 489 -21.05 16.89 46.19
C GLY A 489 -21.92 16.97 47.43
N GLY A 490 -21.91 15.90 48.22
CA GLY A 490 -22.66 15.81 49.47
C GLY A 490 -22.66 14.42 50.07
N HIS A 491 -23.34 14.25 51.21
CA HIS A 491 -23.42 12.95 51.87
C HIS A 491 -24.33 12.01 51.06
N ALA A 492 -23.83 10.83 50.66
CA ALA A 492 -24.54 9.88 49.80
C ALA A 492 -25.90 9.38 50.35
N ALA A 493 -26.14 9.49 51.67
CA ALA A 493 -27.43 9.17 52.28
C ALA A 493 -28.50 10.26 52.09
N ILE A 494 -28.16 11.42 51.52
CA ILE A 494 -29.02 12.60 51.36
C ILE A 494 -28.91 13.16 49.92
N PRO A 495 -29.09 12.34 48.87
CA PRO A 495 -28.75 12.70 47.49
C PRO A 495 -29.62 13.84 46.92
N GLN A 496 -30.80 14.12 47.50
CA GLN A 496 -31.69 15.19 47.04
C GLN A 496 -31.12 16.61 47.21
N HIS A 497 -30.00 16.77 47.92
CA HIS A 497 -29.28 18.05 48.05
C HIS A 497 -28.00 18.11 47.18
N SER A 498 -27.65 17.01 46.53
CA SER A 498 -26.50 16.87 45.63
C SER A 498 -26.92 16.94 44.16
N ILE A 499 -25.93 17.08 43.29
CA ILE A 499 -26.04 16.87 41.84
C ILE A 499 -24.91 15.91 41.49
N ASP A 500 -25.23 14.65 41.18
CA ASP A 500 -24.26 13.56 41.12
C ASP A 500 -23.51 13.52 39.78
N PRO A 501 -22.19 13.80 39.74
CA PRO A 501 -21.42 13.77 38.51
C PRO A 501 -20.95 12.35 38.13
N ILE A 502 -20.99 11.36 39.03
CA ILE A 502 -20.69 9.95 38.71
C ILE A 502 -21.82 9.41 37.83
N LEU A 503 -23.08 9.66 38.20
CA LEU A 503 -24.22 9.29 37.39
C LEU A 503 -24.21 10.01 36.02
N ALA A 504 -23.83 11.29 36.00
CA ALA A 504 -23.70 12.06 34.76
C ALA A 504 -22.60 11.51 33.84
N ALA A 505 -21.40 11.24 34.36
CA ALA A 505 -20.30 10.64 33.61
C ALA A 505 -20.68 9.25 33.06
N SER A 506 -21.42 8.45 33.83
CA SER A 506 -21.88 7.12 33.41
C SER A 506 -22.80 7.21 32.19
N ASN A 507 -23.80 8.10 32.22
CA ASN A 507 -24.70 8.33 31.09
C ASN A 507 -24.00 8.93 29.87
N VAL A 508 -23.04 9.84 30.07
CA VAL A 508 -22.19 10.39 29.00
C VAL A 508 -21.44 9.26 28.28
N ILE A 509 -20.83 8.33 29.01
CA ILE A 509 -20.05 7.25 28.40
C ILE A 509 -20.92 6.31 27.57
N ILE A 510 -22.08 5.91 28.10
CA ILE A 510 -23.05 5.10 27.34
C ILE A 510 -23.47 5.84 26.06
N SER A 511 -23.77 7.13 26.17
CA SER A 511 -24.21 7.95 25.04
C SER A 511 -23.14 8.14 23.97
N LEU A 512 -21.85 8.23 24.35
CA LEU A 512 -20.74 8.31 23.39
C LEU A 512 -20.65 7.07 22.50
N GLN A 513 -21.15 5.90 22.93
CA GLN A 513 -21.17 4.69 22.11
C GLN A 513 -22.17 4.78 20.95
N HIS A 514 -23.17 5.68 21.03
CA HIS A 514 -24.11 5.92 19.95
C HIS A 514 -23.50 6.64 18.74
N LEU A 515 -22.37 7.35 18.92
CA LEU A 515 -21.67 8.00 17.81
C LEU A 515 -21.25 6.97 16.76
N VAL A 516 -20.48 5.95 17.15
CA VAL A 516 -20.07 4.87 16.25
C VAL A 516 -21.24 3.94 15.92
N SER A 517 -22.04 3.54 16.91
CA SER A 517 -23.05 2.50 16.66
C SER A 517 -24.26 2.98 15.87
N ARG A 518 -24.68 4.26 15.95
CA ARG A 518 -25.94 4.78 15.40
C ARG A 518 -25.81 6.05 14.52
N GLU A 519 -24.73 6.83 14.63
CA GLU A 519 -24.56 8.08 13.85
C GLU A 519 -23.58 7.95 12.68
N ALA A 520 -22.54 7.11 12.81
CA ALA A 520 -21.61 6.79 11.73
C ALA A 520 -22.27 5.93 10.65
N ASP A 521 -21.79 6.07 9.40
CA ASP A 521 -22.09 5.13 8.33
C ASP A 521 -21.50 3.74 8.70
N PRO A 522 -22.26 2.63 8.62
CA PRO A 522 -21.73 1.29 8.88
C PRO A 522 -20.50 0.90 8.03
N LEU A 523 -20.28 1.54 6.88
CA LEU A 523 -19.11 1.35 6.02
C LEU A 523 -17.94 2.27 6.38
N ASP A 524 -18.16 3.35 7.15
CA ASP A 524 -17.11 4.23 7.65
C ASP A 524 -16.65 3.77 9.05
N SER A 525 -15.57 2.99 9.06
CA SER A 525 -15.01 2.42 10.29
C SER A 525 -14.45 3.51 11.21
N GLN A 526 -15.16 3.76 12.31
CA GLN A 526 -14.84 4.74 13.34
C GLN A 526 -14.65 4.08 14.72
N VAL A 527 -13.88 4.70 15.60
CA VAL A 527 -13.70 4.25 17.00
C VAL A 527 -13.81 5.44 17.95
N VAL A 528 -14.54 5.27 19.05
CA VAL A 528 -14.49 6.15 20.23
C VAL A 528 -14.26 5.28 21.46
N THR A 529 -13.24 5.59 22.25
CA THR A 529 -12.85 4.79 23.42
C THR A 529 -12.64 5.70 24.63
N VAL A 530 -13.39 5.47 25.70
CA VAL A 530 -13.19 6.13 27.00
C VAL A 530 -12.19 5.29 27.81
N GLY A 531 -10.93 5.73 27.86
CA GLY A 531 -9.84 5.03 28.55
C GLY A 531 -9.57 5.53 29.98
N LYS A 532 -10.23 6.62 30.41
CA LYS A 532 -10.03 7.27 31.72
C LYS A 532 -11.39 7.57 32.35
N PHE A 533 -11.56 7.17 33.61
CA PHE A 533 -12.65 7.56 34.51
C PHE A 533 -12.07 7.80 35.90
N GLN A 534 -12.23 9.00 36.45
CA GLN A 534 -11.70 9.36 37.78
C GLN A 534 -12.70 10.27 38.52
N GLY A 535 -13.18 9.83 39.68
CA GLY A 535 -14.06 10.66 40.50
C GLY A 535 -14.48 10.01 41.82
N GLY A 536 -14.34 10.77 42.91
CA GLY A 536 -14.66 10.34 44.28
C GLY A 536 -13.61 9.44 44.94
N ASP A 537 -13.39 9.67 46.24
CA ASP A 537 -12.47 8.86 47.07
C ASP A 537 -13.20 8.04 48.15
N ALA A 538 -14.28 8.59 48.71
CA ALA A 538 -14.97 8.03 49.88
C ALA A 538 -16.35 7.44 49.50
N PHE A 539 -16.59 6.20 49.92
CA PHE A 539 -17.80 5.42 49.60
C PHE A 539 -19.14 6.04 50.06
N ASN A 540 -19.11 7.03 50.96
CA ASN A 540 -20.29 7.68 51.55
C ASN A 540 -20.45 9.15 51.11
N VAL A 541 -19.69 9.60 50.11
CA VAL A 541 -19.67 10.97 49.60
C VAL A 541 -19.90 10.97 48.09
N ILE A 542 -20.87 11.74 47.63
CA ILE A 542 -21.01 12.12 46.21
C ILE A 542 -19.96 13.22 45.94
N PRO A 543 -19.07 13.09 44.95
CA PRO A 543 -18.05 14.09 44.67
C PRO A 543 -18.60 15.34 43.97
N ASP A 544 -17.81 16.42 43.96
CA ASP A 544 -18.14 17.65 43.21
C ASP A 544 -17.89 17.51 41.70
N SER A 545 -16.99 16.61 41.26
CA SER A 545 -16.67 16.41 39.85
C SER A 545 -16.17 15.00 39.51
N VAL A 546 -16.27 14.63 38.23
CA VAL A 546 -15.63 13.46 37.61
C VAL A 546 -14.86 13.90 36.37
N THR A 547 -13.65 13.37 36.19
CA THR A 547 -12.88 13.52 34.94
C THR A 547 -12.96 12.23 34.14
N ILE A 548 -13.41 12.33 32.89
CA ILE A 548 -13.36 11.25 31.90
C ILE A 548 -12.38 11.63 30.79
N GLY A 549 -11.84 10.65 30.07
CA GLY A 549 -10.97 10.93 28.93
C GLY A 549 -10.79 9.72 28.03
N GLY A 550 -10.35 9.95 26.80
CA GLY A 550 -10.37 8.94 25.77
C GLY A 550 -9.65 9.31 24.48
N THR A 551 -9.82 8.42 23.51
CA THR A 551 -9.31 8.53 22.14
C THR A 551 -10.45 8.34 21.15
N PHE A 552 -10.33 8.92 19.97
CA PHE A 552 -11.20 8.63 18.83
C PHE A 552 -10.38 8.52 17.54
N ARG A 553 -10.88 7.73 16.58
CA ARG A 553 -10.21 7.36 15.33
C ARG A 553 -11.19 7.25 14.18
N ALA A 554 -10.75 7.56 12.97
CA ALA A 554 -11.48 7.40 11.72
C ALA A 554 -10.51 7.38 10.54
N PHE A 555 -10.93 6.84 9.39
CA PHE A 555 -10.11 6.75 8.18
C PHE A 555 -10.19 7.96 7.24
N SER A 556 -11.03 8.96 7.55
CA SER A 556 -11.12 10.23 6.83
C SER A 556 -10.97 11.43 7.78
N SER A 557 -10.42 12.54 7.29
CA SER A 557 -10.28 13.78 8.06
C SER A 557 -11.65 14.38 8.39
N GLU A 558 -12.63 14.25 7.48
CA GLU A 558 -14.02 14.67 7.69
C GLU A 558 -14.66 13.93 8.88
N SER A 559 -14.65 12.60 8.86
CA SER A 559 -15.25 11.77 9.91
C SER A 559 -14.55 11.96 11.26
N LEU A 560 -13.22 12.16 11.26
CA LEU A 560 -12.45 12.43 12.46
C LEU A 560 -12.80 13.80 13.08
N LEU A 561 -12.99 14.84 12.25
CA LEU A 561 -13.44 16.16 12.70
C LEU A 561 -14.92 16.16 13.13
N HIS A 562 -15.77 15.40 12.44
CA HIS A 562 -17.17 15.21 12.84
C HIS A 562 -17.27 14.51 14.20
N LEU A 563 -16.50 13.43 14.43
CA LEU A 563 -16.39 12.78 15.73
C LEU A 563 -15.97 13.75 16.83
N LYS A 564 -14.94 14.57 16.59
CA LYS A 564 -14.49 15.61 17.55
C LYS A 564 -15.67 16.51 17.97
N GLN A 565 -16.41 17.05 17.01
CA GLN A 565 -17.57 17.91 17.28
C GLN A 565 -18.70 17.19 18.01
N ARG A 566 -19.01 15.95 17.61
CA ARG A 566 -20.10 15.15 18.20
C ARG A 566 -19.78 14.67 19.62
N ILE A 567 -18.52 14.31 19.90
CA ILE A 567 -18.03 13.98 21.26
C ILE A 567 -18.30 15.16 22.21
N GLU A 568 -17.94 16.38 21.82
CA GLU A 568 -18.22 17.58 22.62
C GLU A 568 -19.72 17.76 22.87
N GLN A 569 -20.53 17.75 21.80
CA GLN A 569 -21.97 17.95 21.88
C GLN A 569 -22.68 16.89 22.77
N VAL A 570 -22.29 15.62 22.68
CA VAL A 570 -22.84 14.54 23.51
C VAL A 570 -22.44 14.70 24.98
N ILE A 571 -21.18 15.02 25.28
CA ILE A 571 -20.71 15.22 26.65
C ILE A 571 -21.46 16.39 27.32
N LEU A 572 -21.54 17.54 26.64
CA LEU A 572 -22.23 18.73 27.15
C LEU A 572 -23.74 18.47 27.33
N GLY A 573 -24.39 17.86 26.34
CA GLY A 573 -25.83 17.58 26.36
C GLY A 573 -26.23 16.60 27.46
N GLN A 574 -25.52 15.48 27.60
CA GLN A 574 -25.86 14.44 28.57
C GLN A 574 -25.54 14.85 30.02
N ALA A 575 -24.48 15.62 30.24
CA ALA A 575 -24.21 16.22 31.56
C ALA A 575 -25.34 17.18 31.98
N ALA A 576 -25.83 18.01 31.05
CA ALA A 576 -26.88 18.98 31.31
C ALA A 576 -28.23 18.35 31.70
N VAL A 577 -28.59 17.19 31.13
CA VAL A 577 -29.81 16.43 31.50
C VAL A 577 -29.82 16.09 32.99
N LEU A 578 -28.66 15.76 33.57
CA LEU A 578 -28.51 15.46 35.00
C LEU A 578 -28.15 16.69 35.85
N ARG A 579 -28.26 17.90 35.27
CA ARG A 579 -27.99 19.20 35.89
C ARG A 579 -26.51 19.44 36.24
N CYS A 580 -25.60 18.65 35.67
CA CYS A 580 -24.16 18.91 35.73
C CYS A 580 -23.76 19.91 34.64
N ASN A 581 -22.66 20.62 34.89
CA ASN A 581 -21.93 21.31 33.83
C ASN A 581 -20.80 20.41 33.31
N ALA A 582 -20.35 20.61 32.09
CA ALA A 582 -19.17 19.91 31.56
C ALA A 582 -18.29 20.86 30.75
N THR A 583 -16.99 20.57 30.73
CA THR A 583 -16.02 21.22 29.85
C THR A 583 -15.20 20.13 29.17
N VAL A 584 -15.06 20.20 27.85
CA VAL A 584 -14.28 19.24 27.05
C VAL A 584 -13.03 19.94 26.53
N ASN A 585 -11.90 19.25 26.60
CA ASN A 585 -10.62 19.69 26.06
C ASN A 585 -10.08 18.60 25.11
N PHE A 586 -9.73 19.00 23.89
CA PHE A 586 -9.11 18.13 22.88
C PHE A 586 -7.58 18.30 22.83
N GLU A 587 -7.04 19.29 23.53
CA GLU A 587 -5.62 19.62 23.62
C GLU A 587 -5.07 19.14 24.98
N ALA A 588 -4.52 17.94 25.02
CA ALA A 588 -3.73 17.48 26.17
C ALA A 588 -2.25 17.82 25.95
N GLU A 589 -1.54 18.18 27.03
CA GLU A 589 -0.09 18.41 26.97
C GLU A 589 0.62 17.22 26.32
N ASN A 590 1.42 17.50 25.28
CA ASN A 590 2.16 16.52 24.49
C ASN A 590 1.30 15.44 23.79
N LYS A 591 0.03 15.73 23.45
CA LYS A 591 -0.77 14.87 22.59
C LYS A 591 -1.20 15.60 21.33
N ILE A 592 -0.59 15.22 20.22
CA ILE A 592 -0.88 15.80 18.91
C ILE A 592 -2.00 14.99 18.25
N PHE A 593 -2.88 15.68 17.55
CA PHE A 593 -3.94 15.09 16.73
C PHE A 593 -3.34 14.69 15.38
N PHE A 594 -3.45 13.43 14.98
CA PHE A 594 -2.88 12.93 13.73
C PHE A 594 -3.98 12.78 12.66
N PRO A 595 -3.80 13.33 11.44
CA PRO A 595 -4.68 13.02 10.32
C PRO A 595 -4.56 11.53 9.91
N PRO A 596 -5.50 11.00 9.12
CA PRO A 596 -5.38 9.66 8.56
C PRO A 596 -4.25 9.59 7.53
N THR A 597 -3.57 8.44 7.47
CA THR A 597 -2.58 8.16 6.41
C THR A 597 -3.31 7.68 5.17
N VAL A 598 -3.33 8.49 4.11
CA VAL A 598 -4.11 8.25 2.89
C VAL A 598 -3.19 8.24 1.67
N ASN A 599 -3.04 7.08 1.04
CA ASN A 599 -2.17 6.89 -0.11
C ASN A 599 -2.78 7.46 -1.39
N ASN A 600 -1.99 8.27 -2.10
CA ASN A 600 -2.38 8.80 -3.40
C ASN A 600 -2.48 7.70 -4.47
N ASN A 601 -3.56 7.72 -5.26
CA ASN A 601 -3.85 6.68 -6.27
C ASN A 601 -2.83 6.65 -7.43
N GLY A 602 -2.35 7.80 -7.91
CA GLY A 602 -1.34 7.84 -8.97
C GLY A 602 0.02 7.30 -8.49
N LEU A 603 0.37 7.56 -7.23
CA LEU A 603 1.53 6.96 -6.58
C LEU A 603 1.35 5.44 -6.31
N HIS A 604 0.11 4.96 -6.18
CA HIS A 604 -0.17 3.52 -6.08
C HIS A 604 0.14 2.77 -7.39
N GLU A 605 -0.27 3.31 -8.54
CA GLU A 605 0.03 2.72 -9.86
C GLU A 605 1.54 2.67 -10.13
N LEU A 606 2.24 3.77 -9.82
CA LEU A 606 3.70 3.87 -9.84
C LEU A 606 4.34 2.79 -8.95
N PHE A 607 3.87 2.66 -7.71
CA PHE A 607 4.38 1.70 -6.74
C PHE A 607 4.22 0.26 -7.20
N THR A 608 3.01 -0.12 -7.60
CA THR A 608 2.67 -1.48 -8.05
C THR A 608 3.49 -1.86 -9.30
N THR A 609 3.75 -0.91 -10.19
CA THR A 609 4.66 -1.09 -11.33
C THR A 609 6.10 -1.38 -10.88
N VAL A 610 6.66 -0.54 -10.01
CA VAL A 610 8.05 -0.68 -9.52
C VAL A 610 8.26 -1.97 -8.72
N VAL A 611 7.30 -2.37 -7.89
CA VAL A 611 7.38 -3.63 -7.14
C VAL A 611 7.21 -4.84 -8.07
N GLY A 612 6.27 -4.79 -9.02
CA GLY A 612 6.10 -5.85 -10.02
C GLY A 612 7.37 -6.08 -10.86
N GLU A 613 8.07 -5.00 -11.22
CA GLU A 613 9.37 -5.06 -11.88
C GLU A 613 10.48 -5.63 -10.98
N MET A 614 10.49 -5.30 -9.68
CA MET A 614 11.52 -5.71 -8.73
C MET A 614 11.37 -7.13 -8.19
N LEU A 615 10.21 -7.43 -7.60
CA LEU A 615 9.89 -8.62 -6.81
C LEU A 615 8.96 -9.60 -7.55
N GLY A 616 8.33 -9.15 -8.65
CA GLY A 616 7.31 -9.91 -9.38
C GLY A 616 5.89 -9.63 -8.85
N ALA A 617 4.88 -10.08 -9.60
CA ALA A 617 3.47 -9.78 -9.31
C ALA A 617 3.01 -10.24 -7.91
N ALA A 618 3.54 -11.35 -7.39
CA ALA A 618 3.21 -11.86 -6.06
C ALA A 618 3.84 -11.07 -4.90
N GLY A 619 4.76 -10.13 -5.18
CA GLY A 619 5.51 -9.36 -4.19
C GLY A 619 4.72 -8.24 -3.53
N VAL A 620 3.59 -7.81 -4.10
CA VAL A 620 2.65 -6.88 -3.45
C VAL A 620 1.50 -7.68 -2.84
N LYS A 621 1.21 -7.44 -1.56
CA LYS A 621 -0.04 -7.86 -0.90
C LYS A 621 -0.94 -6.66 -0.69
N GLU A 622 -2.22 -6.79 -0.98
CA GLU A 622 -3.19 -5.79 -0.54
C GLU A 622 -3.33 -5.84 0.99
N MET A 623 -3.38 -4.67 1.61
CA MET A 623 -3.44 -4.50 3.06
C MET A 623 -4.83 -4.03 3.49
N GLN A 624 -5.38 -4.61 4.55
CA GLN A 624 -6.56 -4.04 5.20
C GLN A 624 -6.18 -2.81 6.04
N PRO A 625 -7.00 -1.74 6.06
CA PRO A 625 -6.68 -0.52 6.82
C PRO A 625 -6.54 -0.82 8.31
N LEU A 626 -5.56 -0.21 8.98
CA LEU A 626 -5.35 -0.42 10.42
C LEU A 626 -5.75 0.79 11.24
N MET A 627 -6.34 0.54 12.42
CA MET A 627 -6.65 1.56 13.42
C MET A 627 -5.42 2.16 14.12
N GLY A 628 -4.20 1.82 13.68
CA GLY A 628 -3.00 2.57 14.04
C GLY A 628 -3.04 4.01 13.49
N SER A 629 -2.11 4.84 13.90
CA SER A 629 -1.86 6.17 13.33
C SER A 629 -0.37 6.35 13.14
N GLU A 630 -0.01 7.23 12.24
CA GLU A 630 1.36 7.46 11.77
C GLU A 630 1.46 8.95 11.39
N ASP A 631 2.48 9.65 11.87
CA ASP A 631 2.58 11.10 11.71
C ASP A 631 3.07 11.52 10.31
N PHE A 632 3.53 10.58 9.46
CA PHE A 632 3.73 10.77 8.02
C PHE A 632 2.49 11.36 7.32
N SER A 633 1.29 11.14 7.88
CA SER A 633 0.03 11.77 7.48
C SER A 633 0.13 13.31 7.39
N PHE A 634 0.94 13.97 8.21
CA PHE A 634 1.17 15.42 8.11
C PHE A 634 1.83 15.86 6.80
N TYR A 635 2.68 15.02 6.21
CA TYR A 635 3.23 15.32 4.87
C TYR A 635 2.16 15.12 3.78
N GLN A 636 1.28 14.13 3.95
CA GLN A 636 0.18 13.82 3.02
C GLN A 636 -0.90 14.92 2.95
N GLU A 637 -1.09 15.70 4.02
CA GLU A 637 -1.96 16.90 4.02
C GLU A 637 -1.40 18.06 3.14
N ILE A 638 -0.12 18.02 2.76
CA ILE A 638 0.55 19.11 2.00
C ILE A 638 0.91 18.68 0.58
N ILE A 639 1.40 17.45 0.40
CA ILE A 639 1.84 16.90 -0.89
C ILE A 639 1.38 15.45 -1.07
N PRO A 640 1.20 14.98 -2.32
CA PRO A 640 0.97 13.57 -2.60
C PRO A 640 2.01 12.67 -1.92
N GLY A 641 1.56 11.85 -0.96
CA GLY A 641 2.41 10.93 -0.23
C GLY A 641 1.96 9.48 -0.39
N TYR A 642 2.91 8.56 -0.32
CA TYR A 642 2.67 7.13 -0.44
C TYR A 642 3.45 6.33 0.60
N PHE A 643 2.73 5.55 1.39
CA PHE A 643 3.24 4.79 2.53
C PHE A 643 3.01 3.29 2.34
N PHE A 644 4.01 2.47 2.68
CA PHE A 644 3.93 1.02 2.51
C PHE A 644 4.79 0.26 3.52
N PHE A 645 4.46 -1.02 3.70
CA PHE A 645 5.13 -1.91 4.64
C PHE A 645 6.06 -2.87 3.90
N VAL A 646 7.29 -3.03 4.39
CA VAL A 646 8.28 -3.99 3.86
C VAL A 646 8.40 -5.18 4.81
N GLY A 647 8.32 -6.39 4.25
CA GLY A 647 8.41 -7.63 5.01
C GLY A 647 9.77 -7.84 5.68
N MET A 648 9.71 -8.12 6.98
CA MET A 648 10.83 -8.38 7.88
C MET A 648 10.48 -9.47 8.92
N LYS A 649 9.54 -10.37 8.62
CA LYS A 649 9.20 -11.51 9.48
C LYS A 649 10.43 -12.39 9.70
N ASP A 650 10.70 -12.66 10.98
CA ASP A 650 11.67 -13.67 11.38
C ASP A 650 11.03 -15.06 11.31
N GLU A 651 11.36 -15.81 10.25
CA GLU A 651 10.85 -17.16 10.01
C GLU A 651 11.40 -18.20 11.00
N THR A 652 12.38 -17.83 11.83
CA THR A 652 12.91 -18.72 12.89
C THR A 652 12.04 -18.72 14.15
N LEU A 653 11.07 -17.82 14.26
CA LEU A 653 10.14 -17.71 15.38
C LEU A 653 8.79 -18.33 15.03
N GLU A 654 8.27 -19.19 15.91
CA GLU A 654 6.96 -19.85 15.76
C GLU A 654 5.80 -18.83 15.66
N GLN A 655 5.94 -17.66 16.29
CA GLN A 655 4.99 -16.55 16.16
C GLN A 655 5.72 -15.23 15.85
N PRO A 656 5.14 -14.38 14.99
CA PRO A 656 5.72 -13.07 14.68
C PRO A 656 5.68 -12.16 15.91
N THR A 657 6.72 -11.33 16.06
CA THR A 657 6.83 -10.40 17.17
C THR A 657 6.19 -9.07 16.81
N PHE A 658 5.18 -8.65 17.55
CA PHE A 658 4.41 -7.43 17.23
C PHE A 658 5.19 -6.15 17.58
N HIS A 659 4.90 -5.06 16.86
CA HIS A 659 5.43 -3.73 17.17
C HIS A 659 5.05 -3.32 18.60
N HIS A 660 5.96 -2.58 19.25
CA HIS A 660 5.95 -2.22 20.68
C HIS A 660 6.03 -3.42 21.66
N SER A 661 6.26 -4.65 21.20
CA SER A 661 6.58 -5.79 22.06
C SER A 661 8.00 -5.66 22.65
N PRO A 662 8.23 -6.02 23.94
CA PRO A 662 9.58 -6.15 24.48
C PRO A 662 10.41 -7.27 23.83
N HIS A 663 9.77 -8.10 23.00
CA HIS A 663 10.40 -9.17 22.20
C HIS A 663 10.46 -8.82 20.70
N PHE A 664 10.25 -7.57 20.31
CA PHE A 664 10.30 -7.15 18.91
C PHE A 664 11.64 -7.50 18.24
N THR A 665 11.55 -8.23 17.12
CA THR A 665 12.68 -8.71 16.31
C THR A 665 12.33 -8.58 14.83
N ILE A 666 13.36 -8.47 13.98
CA ILE A 666 13.20 -8.32 12.53
C ILE A 666 14.22 -9.16 11.77
N ASN A 667 13.80 -9.69 10.63
CA ASN A 667 14.68 -10.30 9.65
C ASN A 667 15.34 -9.20 8.80
N GLU A 668 16.63 -8.99 9.03
CA GLU A 668 17.44 -7.95 8.38
C GLU A 668 17.53 -8.14 6.85
N GLY A 669 17.16 -9.30 6.31
CA GLY A 669 17.05 -9.53 4.86
C GLY A 669 16.12 -8.55 4.13
N GLY A 670 15.13 -7.98 4.84
CA GLY A 670 14.23 -6.95 4.28
C GLY A 670 14.91 -5.60 4.01
N LEU A 671 16.06 -5.31 4.63
CA LEU A 671 16.76 -4.02 4.48
C LEU A 671 17.13 -3.73 3.01
N ALA A 672 17.59 -4.75 2.28
CA ALA A 672 17.94 -4.59 0.87
C ALA A 672 16.72 -4.30 -0.02
N VAL A 673 15.53 -4.79 0.35
CA VAL A 673 14.28 -4.57 -0.39
C VAL A 673 13.82 -3.13 -0.19
N GLY A 674 13.71 -2.64 1.05
CA GLY A 674 13.25 -1.26 1.29
C GLY A 674 14.22 -0.20 0.77
N ALA A 675 15.55 -0.41 0.90
CA ALA A 675 16.56 0.46 0.32
C ALA A 675 16.44 0.56 -1.22
N ALA A 676 16.25 -0.57 -1.89
CA ALA A 676 16.06 -0.61 -3.34
C ALA A 676 14.72 0.04 -3.75
N LEU A 677 13.64 -0.16 -2.99
CA LEU A 677 12.32 0.41 -3.29
C LEU A 677 12.32 1.93 -3.19
N HIS A 678 12.83 2.52 -2.11
CA HIS A 678 12.98 3.98 -2.00
C HIS A 678 13.73 4.57 -3.20
N ALA A 679 14.88 3.99 -3.58
CA ALA A 679 15.65 4.47 -4.71
C ALA A 679 14.91 4.29 -6.06
N SER A 680 14.21 3.17 -6.24
CA SER A 680 13.50 2.85 -7.49
C SER A 680 12.27 3.73 -7.71
N LEU A 681 11.46 3.95 -6.66
CA LEU A 681 10.26 4.78 -6.70
C LEU A 681 10.61 6.21 -7.08
N VAL A 682 11.67 6.78 -6.48
CA VAL A 682 12.12 8.14 -6.76
C VAL A 682 12.66 8.27 -8.19
N VAL A 683 13.51 7.34 -8.65
CA VAL A 683 14.03 7.37 -10.03
C VAL A 683 12.90 7.20 -11.05
N ARG A 684 11.91 6.34 -10.78
CA ARG A 684 10.75 6.15 -11.65
C ARG A 684 9.83 7.36 -11.65
N TYR A 685 9.46 7.91 -10.49
CA TYR A 685 8.65 9.14 -10.37
C TYR A 685 9.25 10.28 -11.18
N ILE A 686 10.56 10.51 -11.00
CA ILE A 686 11.32 11.53 -11.73
C ILE A 686 11.31 11.26 -13.24
N SER A 687 11.37 10.00 -13.67
CA SER A 687 11.37 9.63 -15.09
C SER A 687 9.98 9.81 -15.75
N ASP A 688 8.93 9.36 -15.09
CA ASP A 688 7.58 9.31 -15.66
C ASP A 688 6.91 10.70 -15.68
N SER A 689 7.11 11.49 -14.62
CA SER A 689 6.65 12.90 -14.54
C SER A 689 7.23 13.75 -15.68
N ARG A 690 8.40 13.38 -16.20
CA ARG A 690 9.10 14.05 -17.32
C ARG A 690 8.63 13.60 -18.70
N MET A 691 7.96 12.46 -18.81
CA MET A 691 7.39 11.96 -20.08
C MET A 691 6.00 12.53 -20.38
N GLY A 692 5.42 13.33 -19.48
CA GLY A 692 4.08 13.89 -19.66
C GLY A 692 2.96 12.84 -19.49
N ALA A 693 3.27 11.71 -18.85
CA ALA A 693 2.24 10.81 -18.35
C ALA A 693 1.43 11.51 -17.25
N PRO A 694 0.10 11.31 -17.18
CA PRO A 694 -0.71 11.86 -16.10
C PRO A 694 -0.46 11.07 -14.81
N VAL A 695 0.59 11.43 -14.06
CA VAL A 695 0.96 10.75 -12.81
C VAL A 695 0.12 11.24 -11.61
N ILE A 696 -0.41 12.47 -11.65
CA ILE A 696 -1.11 13.09 -10.52
C ILE A 696 -2.28 13.95 -11.04
N ASP A 697 -3.49 13.69 -10.55
CA ASP A 697 -4.56 14.70 -10.54
C ASP A 697 -4.37 15.60 -9.31
N HIS A 698 -4.01 16.86 -9.54
CA HIS A 698 -3.81 17.83 -8.47
C HIS A 698 -5.14 18.42 -8.01
N HIS A 699 -5.97 17.62 -7.34
CA HIS A 699 -7.04 18.11 -6.50
C HIS A 699 -6.45 18.82 -5.27
N ARG A 700 -6.07 20.09 -5.45
CA ARG A 700 -5.86 21.01 -4.34
C ARG A 700 -7.20 21.26 -3.65
N HIS A 701 -7.31 20.86 -2.39
CA HIS A 701 -8.32 21.40 -1.50
C HIS A 701 -7.93 22.84 -1.11
N ASP A 702 -8.20 23.79 -2.01
CA ASP A 702 -8.19 25.22 -1.70
C ASP A 702 -9.45 25.59 -0.90
N GLU A 703 -9.55 25.15 0.37
CA GLU A 703 -10.54 25.67 1.33
C GLU A 703 -9.85 26.19 2.61
N LEU A 704 -10.36 27.33 3.10
CA LEU A 704 -9.77 28.24 4.10
C LEU A 704 -10.25 27.97 5.53
#